data_AF-A0A2V8QLA4-F1
#
_entry.id   AF-A0A2V8QLA4-F1
#
_cell.length_a   1.000
_cell.length_b   1.000
_cell.length_c   1.000
_cell.angle_alpha   90.00
_cell.angle_beta   90.00
_cell.angle_gamma   90.00
#
_symmetry.space_group_name_H-M   'P 1'
#
loop_
_entity.id
_entity.type
_entity.pdbx_description
1 polymer ?
#
loop_
_entity_poly.entity_id
_entity_poly.type
_entity_poly.pdbx_seq_one_letter_code
_entity_poly.pdbx_strand_id
1 'polypeptide(L)'
;MTSPVAKIRGAAKVLALLLVMATMLGARALEGSAEAGVQISNRAEATYVDATGASYATVSPTIVVTVLAVATVVVTPDETASSDTVAPHDQVTRLFRVCNTGNNADTFSISRFDLTAPATLSALYFDNDASAGVNDGDTLIAQNQTASPQLPPRGCMGVLAVINTNDIAAKSLLTLTLTARSNATNAVNGRGQDVGTIINAVGLGARLTDPADPNHGPSKLINGLAQTVVSRAGEFTYVIAFKNSGDTAARNVLVQDHLPSAIEYLPGSLQLNERSLSDALDNDEGSVQGGDIKIQLSRVNPGESFRISFRARLTSGAPAGTGLMNTATLSADNAPQVVSTRATAIIDPFGVVFAGRGGSATPIAGARVEIVTDQNNENLLPLPSDSGFAPNQKNENPFVSDAQGHFSFVPGTNAVSTNYFMKASANGYMDRLLQLSLRPTQSDLFSVTVHALDNQPLAAAGGFDLVHEDVSLADLAALVLNVPMFEPAGLQIIKSTDRAQAEIGDIVTYRIEVHNPTSASVKDVVISDRLPTSFHYADGSARLSLAAGSEEIIQPQINDGELQFHIAEIPHGATAKLLYRVLIGANALEGDQANTAVASGLFLSGERTTSAVARAVVRVSAGVFSTRQVIVGRVFVDTNANNQFDQGDRPMPGVRLYLSNGQSVITDSAGMYNFPSLGDGPQVISLDPVSVPPGYALTDSGRESGKGWTRLLRTPVGGGALLRQNFALKKSASSQSAEGSKVELTQSASTLSPSAQSNTQRADSAPKAPGTYELTATETVETVPPAEVRIISPAPNSVSMSPGAQIEARTALDWTVKLEVNGEQISNKNIGVRSLDHKNQVATFTFVGINLKPGANKVRCTAVGPDGAAGKSQEIMVMGRGPAKRLQIVSDRSEVQSGGNDSTIVRVKAFDQWNNPAIDGQVGVETSLGQLLRFNDKSPAQTPQSAALMKPTERPNASSVQLIVQFENGEAALKLLGSGTPGEARIHAQTGEIEAEDRIRITSEMRRPILVGFAEMSFGNSIPEVALRNEHGNYRSRLSFFYSGRFFGNNMLTLSYDSQRPINRTAGRDRLFQLDPLERVYPLFGDSSTRFEAAPSNSKVYARIDHRRLCAQAYRGQGAH
;
A
#
# COMPACT_ATOMS: atom_id res chain seq x y z
N MET A 1 148.67 -67.60 -20.89
CA MET A 1 148.83 -67.91 -22.33
C MET A 1 147.44 -67.92 -22.98
N THR A 2 147.37 -67.31 -24.16
CA THR A 2 146.24 -66.95 -25.03
C THR A 2 145.16 -68.02 -25.30
N SER A 3 143.87 -67.61 -25.22
CA SER A 3 142.70 -67.73 -26.16
C SER A 3 142.69 -68.81 -27.27
N PRO A 4 141.52 -69.21 -27.88
CA PRO A 4 140.09 -69.03 -27.57
C PRO A 4 139.40 -70.43 -27.43
N VAL A 5 138.17 -70.65 -26.99
CA VAL A 5 136.90 -70.44 -27.70
C VAL A 5 135.80 -70.51 -26.63
N ALA A 6 135.58 -69.37 -26.00
CA ALA A 6 134.50 -69.11 -25.07
C ALA A 6 133.14 -68.88 -25.79
N LYS A 7 132.90 -69.52 -26.95
CA LYS A 7 131.65 -69.37 -27.73
C LYS A 7 130.69 -70.56 -27.64
N ILE A 8 131.02 -71.65 -26.92
CA ILE A 8 130.20 -72.87 -26.92
C ILE A 8 129.42 -73.10 -25.60
N ARG A 9 129.75 -72.38 -24.52
CA ARG A 9 129.03 -72.52 -23.23
C ARG A 9 127.80 -71.61 -23.06
N GLY A 10 127.61 -70.62 -23.94
CA GLY A 10 126.38 -69.82 -24.01
C GLY A 10 125.24 -70.49 -24.76
N ALA A 11 125.55 -71.30 -25.79
CA ALA A 11 124.54 -71.95 -26.63
C ALA A 11 123.82 -73.11 -25.92
N ALA A 12 124.49 -73.85 -25.04
CA ALA A 12 123.88 -74.99 -24.34
C ALA A 12 122.91 -74.59 -23.21
N LYS A 13 123.10 -73.40 -22.58
CA LYS A 13 122.14 -72.87 -21.59
C LYS A 13 120.96 -72.13 -22.24
N VAL A 14 121.16 -71.51 -23.40
CA VAL A 14 120.07 -70.90 -24.17
C VAL A 14 119.21 -71.96 -24.87
N LEU A 15 119.79 -73.08 -25.34
CA LEU A 15 119.02 -74.18 -25.93
C LEU A 15 118.23 -74.98 -24.87
N ALA A 16 118.76 -75.17 -23.65
CA ALA A 16 118.02 -75.80 -22.56
C ALA A 16 116.90 -74.89 -21.99
N LEU A 17 117.11 -73.57 -21.96
CA LEU A 17 116.07 -72.61 -21.58
C LEU A 17 115.00 -72.43 -22.69
N LEU A 18 115.38 -72.52 -23.97
CA LEU A 18 114.45 -72.53 -25.10
C LEU A 18 113.68 -73.85 -25.24
N LEU A 19 114.25 -75.01 -24.87
CA LEU A 19 113.53 -76.29 -24.92
C LEU A 19 112.54 -76.47 -23.75
N VAL A 20 112.83 -75.87 -22.58
CA VAL A 20 111.90 -75.83 -21.44
C VAL A 20 110.84 -74.72 -21.62
N MET A 21 111.15 -73.59 -22.28
CA MET A 21 110.11 -72.65 -22.72
C MET A 21 109.29 -73.19 -23.90
N ALA A 22 109.86 -73.96 -24.83
CA ALA A 22 109.10 -74.56 -25.94
C ALA A 22 108.20 -75.74 -25.52
N THR A 23 108.47 -76.38 -24.37
CA THR A 23 107.60 -77.44 -23.81
C THR A 23 106.64 -76.94 -22.73
N MET A 24 106.82 -75.73 -22.18
CA MET A 24 105.85 -75.04 -21.31
C MET A 24 104.93 -74.05 -22.07
N LEU A 25 105.21 -73.76 -23.35
CA LEU A 25 104.31 -73.03 -24.25
C LEU A 25 103.39 -73.95 -25.09
N GLY A 26 103.53 -75.28 -24.99
CA GLY A 26 102.66 -76.25 -25.67
C GLY A 26 101.45 -76.72 -24.86
N ALA A 27 101.29 -76.24 -23.63
CA ALA A 27 100.19 -76.63 -22.74
C ALA A 27 99.67 -75.41 -21.95
N ARG A 28 99.24 -74.37 -22.68
CA ARG A 28 98.09 -73.61 -22.22
C ARG A 28 96.90 -74.09 -23.02
N ALA A 29 95.96 -74.66 -22.29
CA ALA A 29 94.67 -75.07 -22.78
C ALA A 29 94.13 -74.04 -23.78
N LEU A 30 93.89 -74.48 -25.01
CA LEU A 30 92.78 -73.96 -25.78
C LEU A 30 91.53 -74.31 -24.97
N GLU A 31 91.13 -73.48 -24.02
CA GLU A 31 89.74 -73.40 -23.55
C GLU A 31 88.87 -72.75 -24.66
N GLY A 32 89.02 -73.25 -25.88
CA GLY A 32 88.08 -73.06 -26.98
C GLY A 32 87.24 -74.32 -27.05
N SER A 33 85.93 -74.20 -26.87
CA SER A 33 85.00 -75.26 -27.25
C SER A 33 85.32 -75.68 -28.69
N ALA A 34 85.48 -76.97 -28.96
CA ALA A 34 85.70 -77.43 -30.32
C ALA A 34 84.51 -76.99 -31.19
N GLU A 35 84.78 -76.12 -32.15
CA GLU A 35 83.76 -75.62 -33.06
C GLU A 35 83.20 -76.76 -33.91
N ALA A 36 81.94 -76.63 -34.28
CA ALA A 36 81.31 -77.59 -35.17
C ALA A 36 82.09 -77.73 -36.49
N GLY A 37 82.28 -78.96 -36.95
CA GLY A 37 83.08 -79.28 -38.14
C GLY A 37 84.57 -79.55 -37.85
N VAL A 38 85.06 -79.27 -36.63
CA VAL A 38 86.41 -79.67 -36.23
C VAL A 38 86.50 -81.20 -36.22
N GLN A 39 87.48 -81.73 -36.97
CA GLN A 39 87.77 -83.17 -37.01
C GLN A 39 88.78 -83.51 -35.91
N ILE A 40 88.31 -84.26 -34.91
CA ILE A 40 89.19 -84.85 -33.89
C ILE A 40 89.64 -86.20 -34.43
N SER A 41 90.93 -86.31 -34.76
CA SER A 41 91.52 -87.55 -35.22
C SER A 41 92.36 -88.20 -34.13
N ASN A 42 92.21 -89.51 -33.94
CA ASN A 42 93.05 -90.30 -33.05
C ASN A 42 93.73 -91.41 -33.86
N ARG A 43 95.06 -91.50 -33.73
CA ARG A 43 95.90 -92.51 -34.39
C ARG A 43 96.92 -93.00 -33.37
N ALA A 44 96.98 -94.30 -33.16
CA ALA A 44 97.99 -94.92 -32.32
C ALA A 44 99.14 -95.45 -33.20
N GLU A 45 100.37 -95.19 -32.79
CA GLU A 45 101.58 -95.73 -33.41
C GLU A 45 102.28 -96.64 -32.40
N ALA A 46 102.54 -97.88 -32.80
CA ALA A 46 103.28 -98.84 -31.99
C ALA A 46 104.58 -99.18 -32.71
N THR A 47 105.70 -98.97 -32.02
CA THR A 47 107.03 -99.34 -32.49
C THR A 47 107.56 -100.48 -31.64
N TYR A 48 108.13 -101.49 -32.28
CA TYR A 48 108.84 -102.56 -31.60
C TYR A 48 110.13 -102.89 -32.35
N VAL A 49 111.14 -103.35 -31.61
CA VAL A 49 112.43 -103.75 -32.16
C VAL A 49 112.52 -105.26 -32.05
N ASP A 50 112.84 -105.94 -33.14
CA ASP A 50 112.98 -107.40 -33.13
C ASP A 50 114.34 -107.84 -32.54
N ALA A 51 114.53 -109.16 -32.42
CA ALA A 51 115.74 -109.75 -31.86
C ALA A 51 117.01 -109.51 -32.71
N THR A 52 116.90 -108.95 -33.93
CA THR A 52 118.03 -108.60 -34.81
C THR A 52 118.42 -107.12 -34.73
N GLY A 53 117.66 -106.32 -33.97
CA GLY A 53 117.86 -104.87 -33.85
C GLY A 53 117.12 -104.05 -34.93
N ALA A 54 116.26 -104.69 -35.74
CA ALA A 54 115.45 -104.01 -36.74
C ALA A 54 114.17 -103.44 -36.10
N SER A 55 113.93 -102.14 -36.30
CA SER A 55 112.71 -101.47 -35.81
C SER A 55 111.57 -101.61 -36.81
N TYR A 56 110.41 -102.01 -36.29
CA TYR A 56 109.14 -102.04 -37.01
C TYR A 56 108.18 -101.05 -36.38
N ALA A 57 107.48 -100.30 -37.22
CA ALA A 57 106.39 -99.43 -36.81
C ALA A 57 105.11 -99.90 -37.49
N THR A 58 104.03 -100.01 -36.71
CA THR A 58 102.68 -100.14 -37.26
C THR A 58 101.80 -99.05 -36.70
N VAL A 59 100.84 -98.62 -37.49
CA VAL A 59 99.89 -97.59 -37.10
C VAL A 59 98.48 -98.15 -37.14
N SER A 60 97.67 -97.80 -36.16
CA SER A 60 96.24 -98.04 -36.24
C SER A 60 95.66 -97.22 -37.42
N PRO A 61 94.50 -97.61 -37.97
CA PRO A 61 93.69 -96.69 -38.75
C PRO A 61 93.43 -95.40 -37.96
N THR A 62 93.46 -94.26 -38.63
CA THR A 62 93.05 -92.99 -38.02
C THR A 62 91.55 -92.99 -37.84
N ILE A 63 91.07 -92.92 -36.60
CA ILE A 63 89.65 -92.69 -36.31
C ILE A 63 89.42 -91.19 -36.31
N VAL A 64 88.58 -90.70 -37.21
CA VAL A 64 88.17 -89.29 -37.28
C VAL A 64 86.75 -89.16 -36.72
N VAL A 65 86.59 -88.34 -35.69
CA VAL A 65 85.29 -87.93 -35.14
C VAL A 65 85.11 -86.45 -35.46
N THR A 66 84.09 -86.12 -36.25
CA THR A 66 83.71 -84.73 -36.49
C THR A 66 82.87 -84.22 -35.34
N VAL A 67 83.25 -83.09 -34.75
CA VAL A 67 82.42 -82.40 -33.77
C VAL A 67 81.16 -81.90 -34.47
N LEU A 68 80.01 -82.42 -34.06
CA LEU A 68 78.73 -82.06 -34.67
C LEU A 68 78.24 -80.71 -34.13
N ALA A 69 77.48 -80.01 -34.95
CA ALA A 69 76.90 -78.72 -34.57
C ALA A 69 75.83 -78.91 -33.48
N VAL A 70 75.93 -78.13 -32.41
CA VAL A 70 74.94 -77.99 -31.35
C VAL A 70 74.45 -76.56 -31.38
N ALA A 71 73.16 -76.38 -31.61
CA ALA A 71 72.52 -75.08 -31.69
C ALA A 71 71.72 -74.82 -30.41
N THR A 72 72.25 -73.96 -29.56
CA THR A 72 71.57 -73.52 -28.33
C THR A 72 71.63 -72.00 -28.25
N VAL A 73 70.59 -71.43 -27.68
CA VAL A 73 70.42 -70.00 -27.47
C VAL A 73 70.07 -69.80 -26.00
N VAL A 74 70.50 -68.67 -25.44
CA VAL A 74 70.02 -68.18 -24.15
C VAL A 74 69.50 -66.76 -24.36
N VAL A 75 68.32 -66.47 -23.81
CA VAL A 75 67.70 -65.14 -23.83
C VAL A 75 67.63 -64.63 -22.39
N THR A 76 68.14 -63.43 -22.14
CA THR A 76 68.12 -62.81 -20.81
C THR A 76 67.48 -61.41 -20.87
N PRO A 77 66.95 -60.89 -19.76
CA PRO A 77 66.86 -61.50 -18.43
C PRO A 77 65.72 -62.54 -18.33
N ASP A 78 65.73 -63.32 -17.25
CA ASP A 78 64.67 -64.27 -16.84
C ASP A 78 64.16 -63.89 -15.45
N GLU A 79 63.38 -62.81 -15.41
CA GLU A 79 62.92 -62.21 -14.17
C GLU A 79 61.78 -63.01 -13.51
N THR A 80 61.84 -63.13 -12.19
CA THR A 80 60.79 -63.76 -11.35
C THR A 80 60.08 -62.75 -10.44
N ALA A 81 60.55 -61.51 -10.42
CA ALA A 81 59.97 -60.37 -9.71
C ALA A 81 60.23 -59.10 -10.52
N SER A 82 59.46 -58.04 -10.27
CA SER A 82 59.60 -56.78 -11.00
C SER A 82 60.97 -56.13 -10.79
N SER A 83 61.65 -55.77 -11.88
CA SER A 83 62.96 -55.11 -11.85
C SER A 83 62.90 -53.58 -12.00
N ASP A 84 61.80 -53.07 -12.54
CA ASP A 84 61.61 -51.64 -12.83
C ASP A 84 60.12 -51.26 -12.76
N THR A 85 59.80 -49.97 -12.73
CA THR A 85 58.43 -49.44 -12.72
C THR A 85 58.12 -48.68 -14.01
N VAL A 86 56.98 -48.98 -14.62
CA VAL A 86 56.44 -48.27 -15.80
C VAL A 86 55.15 -47.56 -15.44
N ALA A 87 54.81 -46.49 -16.15
CA ALA A 87 53.51 -45.84 -16.02
C ALA A 87 52.51 -46.35 -17.07
N PRO A 88 51.19 -46.33 -16.79
CA PRO A 88 50.17 -46.43 -17.82
C PRO A 88 50.30 -45.31 -18.87
N HIS A 89 49.82 -45.56 -20.08
CA HIS A 89 49.87 -44.65 -21.24
C HIS A 89 51.26 -44.11 -21.59
N ASP A 90 52.31 -44.83 -21.20
CA ASP A 90 53.69 -44.51 -21.55
C ASP A 90 54.21 -45.42 -22.66
N GLN A 91 55.21 -44.92 -23.39
CA GLN A 91 55.98 -45.70 -24.34
C GLN A 91 57.35 -45.97 -23.74
N VAL A 92 57.71 -47.25 -23.58
CA VAL A 92 58.99 -47.64 -22.99
C VAL A 92 59.73 -48.63 -23.87
N THR A 93 61.06 -48.57 -23.81
CA THR A 93 61.94 -49.54 -24.49
C THR A 93 62.52 -50.50 -23.46
N ARG A 94 62.53 -51.80 -23.77
CA ARG A 94 63.10 -52.86 -22.93
C ARG A 94 64.09 -53.70 -23.71
N LEU A 95 65.23 -54.01 -23.09
CA LEU A 95 66.33 -54.72 -23.73
C LEU A 95 66.35 -56.18 -23.29
N PHE A 96 66.15 -57.09 -24.24
CA PHE A 96 66.53 -58.50 -24.10
C PHE A 96 67.93 -58.71 -24.68
N ARG A 97 68.63 -59.76 -24.25
CA ARG A 97 69.91 -60.19 -24.83
C ARG A 97 69.83 -61.63 -25.27
N VAL A 98 70.08 -61.86 -26.55
CA VAL A 98 70.10 -63.18 -27.19
C VAL A 98 71.55 -63.61 -27.38
N CYS A 99 71.96 -64.71 -26.76
CA CYS A 99 73.32 -65.21 -26.77
C CYS A 99 73.39 -66.59 -27.43
N ASN A 100 74.34 -66.75 -28.35
CA ASN A 100 74.67 -68.05 -28.92
C ASN A 100 75.48 -68.87 -27.91
N THR A 101 74.85 -69.85 -27.27
CA THR A 101 75.54 -70.78 -26.36
C THR A 101 75.95 -72.09 -27.04
N GLY A 102 75.63 -72.22 -28.32
CA GLY A 102 76.04 -73.34 -29.16
C GLY A 102 77.52 -73.30 -29.52
N ASN A 103 77.96 -74.32 -30.25
CA ASN A 103 79.37 -74.47 -30.68
C ASN A 103 79.59 -74.12 -32.17
N ASN A 104 78.62 -73.50 -32.83
CA ASN A 104 78.73 -73.03 -34.23
C ASN A 104 78.26 -71.58 -34.33
N ALA A 105 78.81 -70.81 -35.27
CA ALA A 105 78.30 -69.50 -35.62
C ALA A 105 76.88 -69.61 -36.21
N ASP A 106 75.95 -68.83 -35.68
CA ASP A 106 74.52 -68.99 -35.96
C ASP A 106 73.82 -67.63 -36.11
N THR A 107 72.62 -67.64 -36.68
CA THR A 107 71.71 -66.48 -36.65
C THR A 107 70.46 -66.87 -35.88
N PHE A 108 69.82 -65.88 -35.26
CA PHE A 108 68.63 -66.11 -34.44
C PHE A 108 67.46 -65.31 -34.99
N SER A 109 66.28 -65.93 -34.99
CA SER A 109 65.04 -65.25 -35.31
C SER A 109 64.17 -65.16 -34.07
N ILE A 110 63.52 -64.01 -33.89
CA ILE A 110 62.52 -63.85 -32.84
C ILE A 110 61.24 -64.54 -33.30
N SER A 111 60.93 -65.65 -32.65
CA SER A 111 59.84 -66.53 -33.03
C SER A 111 58.51 -66.16 -32.41
N ARG A 112 58.56 -65.53 -31.22
CA ARG A 112 57.39 -65.09 -30.47
C ARG A 112 57.76 -63.94 -29.54
N PHE A 113 56.82 -63.01 -29.37
CA PHE A 113 56.84 -62.00 -28.32
C PHE A 113 55.44 -61.90 -27.74
N ASP A 114 55.31 -62.02 -26.43
CA ASP A 114 54.04 -61.81 -25.72
C ASP A 114 54.23 -60.75 -24.64
N LEU A 115 53.16 -60.01 -24.34
CA LEU A 115 53.13 -59.06 -23.25
C LEU A 115 51.74 -59.01 -22.59
N THR A 116 51.67 -58.53 -21.35
CA THR A 116 50.41 -58.36 -20.62
C THR A 116 49.51 -57.34 -21.30
N ALA A 117 48.33 -57.76 -21.78
CA ALA A 117 47.30 -56.86 -22.32
C ALA A 117 46.74 -55.93 -21.22
N PRO A 118 46.34 -54.68 -21.53
CA PRO A 118 46.15 -54.09 -22.86
C PRO A 118 47.41 -53.45 -23.47
N ALA A 119 48.59 -53.63 -22.88
CA ALA A 119 49.83 -53.12 -23.48
C ALA A 119 50.06 -53.77 -24.86
N THR A 120 50.62 -53.00 -25.79
CA THR A 120 50.89 -53.44 -27.15
C THR A 120 52.36 -53.28 -27.51
N LEU A 121 52.86 -54.21 -28.32
CA LEU A 121 54.18 -54.10 -28.94
C LEU A 121 54.10 -53.11 -30.10
N SER A 122 54.91 -52.05 -30.05
CA SER A 122 55.07 -51.11 -31.16
C SER A 122 56.03 -51.68 -32.21
N ALA A 123 57.21 -52.11 -31.78
CA ALA A 123 58.24 -52.67 -32.67
C ALA A 123 59.33 -53.41 -31.87
N LEU A 124 60.04 -54.31 -32.56
CA LEU A 124 61.24 -54.99 -32.08
C LEU A 124 62.43 -54.61 -32.96
N TYR A 125 63.61 -54.42 -32.38
CA TYR A 125 64.84 -54.10 -33.12
C TYR A 125 66.01 -54.94 -32.63
N PHE A 126 66.91 -55.32 -33.54
CA PHE A 126 68.25 -55.79 -33.16
C PHE A 126 69.12 -54.57 -32.89
N ASP A 127 69.65 -54.50 -31.66
CA ASP A 127 70.58 -53.47 -31.19
C ASP A 127 71.98 -53.75 -31.72
N ASN A 128 72.27 -53.25 -32.92
CA ASN A 128 73.50 -53.60 -33.64
C ASN A 128 74.71 -52.78 -33.17
N ASP A 129 74.46 -51.60 -32.60
CA ASP A 129 75.49 -50.69 -32.12
C ASP A 129 75.68 -50.75 -30.60
N ALA A 130 74.88 -51.56 -29.90
CA ALA A 130 74.87 -51.73 -28.45
C ALA A 130 74.56 -50.44 -27.69
N SER A 131 73.74 -49.58 -28.29
CA SER A 131 73.29 -48.31 -27.72
C SER A 131 72.25 -48.47 -26.60
N ALA A 132 71.61 -49.64 -26.51
CA ALA A 132 70.50 -49.92 -25.59
C ALA A 132 69.26 -49.00 -25.79
N GLY A 133 69.15 -48.31 -26.93
CA GLY A 133 68.01 -47.47 -27.28
C GLY A 133 67.84 -47.36 -28.80
N VAL A 134 66.60 -47.22 -29.27
CA VAL A 134 66.32 -47.29 -30.72
C VAL A 134 66.91 -46.10 -31.46
N ASN A 135 67.77 -46.38 -32.45
CA ASN A 135 68.35 -45.39 -33.34
C ASN A 135 68.54 -45.92 -34.78
N ASP A 136 69.08 -45.10 -35.68
CA ASP A 136 69.22 -45.44 -37.11
C ASP A 136 70.16 -46.63 -37.39
N GLY A 137 71.00 -47.03 -36.43
CA GLY A 137 71.86 -48.22 -36.48
C GLY A 137 71.13 -49.55 -36.25
N ASP A 138 69.88 -49.51 -35.78
CA ASP A 138 69.15 -50.69 -35.36
C ASP A 138 68.29 -51.31 -36.48
N THR A 139 68.24 -52.63 -36.53
CA THR A 139 67.48 -53.35 -37.56
C THR A 139 66.11 -53.76 -37.06
N LEU A 140 65.04 -53.29 -37.71
CA LEU A 140 63.66 -53.67 -37.42
C LEU A 140 63.44 -55.19 -37.60
N ILE A 141 62.83 -55.83 -36.61
CA ILE A 141 62.55 -57.26 -36.57
C ILE A 141 61.10 -57.52 -36.99
N ALA A 142 60.93 -58.20 -38.12
CA ALA A 142 59.70 -58.91 -38.45
C ALA A 142 59.80 -60.33 -37.89
N GLN A 143 58.89 -60.68 -36.96
CA GLN A 143 58.92 -61.98 -36.28
C GLN A 143 58.92 -63.13 -37.29
N ASN A 144 59.76 -64.14 -37.04
CA ASN A 144 60.03 -65.28 -37.91
C ASN A 144 60.60 -64.97 -39.31
N GLN A 145 60.86 -63.72 -39.67
CA GLN A 145 61.36 -63.34 -41.00
C GLN A 145 62.75 -62.70 -40.93
N THR A 146 62.99 -61.80 -39.99
CA THR A 146 64.31 -61.18 -39.81
C THR A 146 65.22 -62.13 -39.03
N ALA A 147 66.42 -62.36 -39.56
CA ALA A 147 67.50 -63.06 -38.85
C ALA A 147 68.46 -62.03 -38.25
N SER A 148 68.98 -62.32 -37.06
CA SER A 148 70.07 -61.54 -36.49
C SER A 148 71.30 -61.58 -37.41
N PRO A 149 72.21 -60.61 -37.32
CA PRO A 149 73.59 -60.81 -37.73
C PRO A 149 74.17 -62.12 -37.16
N GLN A 150 75.14 -62.70 -37.87
CA GLN A 150 75.75 -63.96 -37.47
C GLN A 150 76.53 -63.77 -36.16
N LEU A 151 76.14 -64.52 -35.12
CA LEU A 151 76.79 -64.50 -33.82
C LEU A 151 77.76 -65.68 -33.71
N PRO A 152 79.05 -65.45 -33.41
CA PRO A 152 79.97 -66.55 -33.12
C PRO A 152 79.55 -67.28 -31.83
N PRO A 153 80.08 -68.49 -31.56
CA PRO A 153 79.91 -69.14 -30.26
C PRO A 153 80.24 -68.17 -29.12
N ARG A 154 79.38 -68.10 -28.10
CA ARG A 154 79.41 -67.14 -26.97
C ARG A 154 79.15 -65.68 -27.34
N GLY A 155 78.87 -65.36 -28.60
CA GLY A 155 78.45 -64.03 -29.05
C GLY A 155 77.02 -63.71 -28.59
N CYS A 156 76.76 -62.45 -28.26
CA CYS A 156 75.45 -61.97 -27.83
C CYS A 156 75.03 -60.72 -28.60
N MET A 157 73.72 -60.52 -28.70
CA MET A 157 73.10 -59.34 -29.33
C MET A 157 71.94 -58.83 -28.49
N GLY A 158 71.75 -57.51 -28.48
CA GLY A 158 70.58 -56.89 -27.87
C GLY A 158 69.35 -56.97 -28.76
N VAL A 159 68.18 -57.11 -28.15
CA VAL A 159 66.87 -56.97 -28.81
C VAL A 159 66.05 -55.95 -28.04
N LEU A 160 65.79 -54.81 -28.67
CA LEU A 160 65.01 -53.70 -28.11
C LEU A 160 63.53 -53.93 -28.41
N ALA A 161 62.71 -53.99 -27.37
CA ALA A 161 61.26 -54.04 -27.46
C ALA A 161 60.67 -52.68 -27.10
N VAL A 162 60.09 -51.99 -28.09
CA VAL A 162 59.35 -50.74 -27.89
C VAL A 162 57.90 -51.10 -27.65
N ILE A 163 57.38 -50.76 -26.48
CA ILE A 163 56.02 -51.12 -26.04
C ILE A 163 55.25 -49.87 -25.65
N ASN A 164 53.96 -49.85 -26.01
CA ASN A 164 52.99 -48.91 -25.48
C ASN A 164 52.23 -49.58 -24.34
N THR A 165 52.30 -49.02 -23.15
CA THR A 165 51.67 -49.59 -21.95
C THR A 165 50.14 -49.44 -21.95
N ASN A 166 49.58 -48.49 -22.71
CA ASN A 166 48.14 -48.24 -22.86
C ASN A 166 47.42 -48.13 -21.49
N ASP A 167 46.15 -48.53 -21.40
CA ASP A 167 45.34 -48.53 -20.18
C ASP A 167 45.69 -49.65 -19.18
N ILE A 168 46.95 -50.06 -19.08
CA ILE A 168 47.33 -51.09 -18.11
C ILE A 168 47.03 -50.60 -16.68
N ALA A 169 46.36 -51.44 -15.90
CA ALA A 169 45.88 -51.05 -14.58
C ALA A 169 47.04 -50.66 -13.65
N ALA A 170 46.93 -49.50 -13.00
CA ALA A 170 47.89 -49.09 -11.97
C ALA A 170 48.02 -50.14 -10.87
N LYS A 171 49.21 -50.25 -10.27
CA LYS A 171 49.57 -51.25 -9.24
C LYS A 171 49.47 -52.71 -9.70
N SER A 172 49.51 -52.96 -11.01
CA SER A 172 49.62 -54.31 -11.58
C SER A 172 51.06 -54.62 -12.03
N LEU A 173 51.26 -55.75 -12.73
CA LEU A 173 52.54 -56.15 -13.32
C LEU A 173 52.42 -56.19 -14.85
N LEU A 174 53.39 -55.61 -15.55
CA LEU A 174 53.62 -55.77 -16.98
C LEU A 174 54.69 -56.83 -17.20
N THR A 175 54.32 -57.98 -17.76
CA THR A 175 55.26 -59.05 -18.11
C THR A 175 55.48 -59.06 -19.61
N LEU A 176 56.74 -59.15 -20.04
CA LEU A 176 57.16 -59.28 -21.44
C LEU A 176 57.95 -60.58 -21.59
N THR A 177 57.62 -61.40 -22.58
CA THR A 177 58.37 -62.63 -22.89
C THR A 177 58.81 -62.64 -24.34
N LEU A 178 60.08 -62.96 -24.58
CA LEU A 178 60.68 -63.01 -25.92
C LEU A 178 61.30 -64.39 -26.17
N THR A 179 60.82 -65.07 -27.22
CA THR A 179 61.35 -66.39 -27.63
C THR A 179 62.27 -66.25 -28.84
N ALA A 180 63.57 -66.47 -28.65
CA ALA A 180 64.54 -66.55 -29.74
C ALA A 180 64.72 -68.00 -30.18
N ARG A 181 64.88 -68.21 -31.49
CA ARG A 181 65.15 -69.53 -32.08
C ARG A 181 66.39 -69.48 -32.95
N SER A 182 67.26 -70.47 -32.79
CA SER A 182 68.38 -70.74 -33.69
C SER A 182 67.89 -71.03 -35.12
N ASN A 183 68.60 -70.48 -36.12
CA ASN A 183 68.32 -70.78 -37.53
C ASN A 183 69.23 -71.87 -38.12
N ALA A 184 70.17 -72.42 -37.35
CA ALA A 184 71.01 -73.53 -37.77
C ALA A 184 70.18 -74.71 -38.31
N THR A 185 70.51 -75.18 -39.51
CA THR A 185 69.79 -76.25 -40.20
C THR A 185 70.36 -77.65 -39.96
N ASN A 186 71.62 -77.73 -39.51
CA ASN A 186 72.38 -78.99 -39.44
C ASN A 186 72.85 -79.35 -38.01
N ALA A 187 72.20 -78.80 -36.99
CA ALA A 187 72.52 -79.08 -35.60
C ALA A 187 71.88 -80.39 -35.11
N VAL A 188 72.62 -81.20 -34.35
CA VAL A 188 72.17 -82.53 -33.89
C VAL A 188 71.04 -82.48 -32.88
N ASN A 189 70.94 -81.38 -32.13
CA ASN A 189 69.88 -81.14 -31.15
C ASN A 189 68.68 -80.38 -31.75
N GLY A 190 68.65 -80.23 -33.09
CA GLY A 190 67.66 -79.39 -33.77
C GLY A 190 67.90 -77.90 -33.53
N ARG A 191 66.89 -77.08 -33.84
CA ARG A 191 66.94 -75.62 -33.62
C ARG A 191 66.61 -75.31 -32.17
N GLY A 192 67.63 -74.99 -31.36
CA GLY A 192 67.44 -74.55 -29.99
C GLY A 192 66.54 -73.31 -29.90
N GLN A 193 65.73 -73.27 -28.84
CA GLN A 193 64.90 -72.12 -28.48
C GLN A 193 65.08 -71.83 -27.00
N ASP A 194 64.98 -70.56 -26.64
CA ASP A 194 64.95 -70.12 -25.26
C ASP A 194 64.05 -68.88 -25.12
N VAL A 195 63.54 -68.66 -23.92
CA VAL A 195 62.58 -67.59 -23.61
C VAL A 195 63.16 -66.69 -22.54
N GLY A 196 63.30 -65.40 -22.83
CA GLY A 196 63.60 -64.38 -21.83
C GLY A 196 62.32 -63.77 -21.26
N THR A 197 62.33 -63.37 -19.99
CA THR A 197 61.23 -62.69 -19.31
C THR A 197 61.68 -61.39 -18.62
N ILE A 198 60.97 -60.29 -18.89
CA ILE A 198 61.06 -59.01 -18.15
C ILE A 198 59.74 -58.75 -17.43
N ILE A 199 59.79 -58.34 -16.18
CA ILE A 199 58.64 -57.97 -15.34
C ILE A 199 58.84 -56.53 -14.86
N ASN A 200 57.87 -55.66 -15.12
CA ASN A 200 57.82 -54.31 -14.56
C ASN A 200 56.59 -54.13 -13.67
N ALA A 201 56.75 -53.44 -12.55
CA ALA A 201 55.62 -52.95 -11.76
C ALA A 201 54.96 -51.79 -12.51
N VAL A 202 53.63 -51.66 -12.41
CA VAL A 202 52.90 -50.54 -12.99
C VAL A 202 52.62 -49.50 -11.89
N GLY A 203 53.19 -48.31 -12.05
CA GLY A 203 52.96 -47.14 -11.19
C GLY A 203 51.54 -46.56 -11.32
N LEU A 204 51.31 -45.41 -10.68
CA LEU A 204 50.05 -44.68 -10.78
C LEU A 204 49.90 -43.95 -12.13
N GLY A 205 51.02 -43.62 -12.79
CA GLY A 205 51.02 -42.76 -13.98
C GLY A 205 50.71 -41.31 -13.65
N ALA A 206 50.53 -40.48 -14.68
CA ALA A 206 50.09 -39.11 -14.50
C ALA A 206 48.59 -39.09 -14.16
N ARG A 207 48.20 -38.32 -13.14
CA ARG A 207 46.81 -38.28 -12.68
C ARG A 207 46.39 -36.87 -12.28
N LEU A 208 45.52 -36.26 -13.08
CA LEU A 208 45.02 -34.89 -12.86
C LEU A 208 43.78 -34.93 -11.96
N THR A 209 43.89 -34.36 -10.76
CA THR A 209 42.86 -34.44 -9.71
C THR A 209 42.67 -33.12 -9.00
N ASP A 210 41.68 -33.03 -8.11
CA ASP A 210 41.56 -31.91 -7.17
C ASP A 210 42.87 -31.75 -6.36
N PRO A 211 43.37 -30.51 -6.17
CA PRO A 211 44.53 -30.25 -5.32
C PRO A 211 44.36 -30.63 -3.84
N ALA A 212 43.13 -30.54 -3.32
CA ALA A 212 42.78 -30.82 -1.93
C ALA A 212 42.39 -32.28 -1.69
N ASP A 213 41.82 -32.98 -2.67
CA ASP A 213 41.46 -34.39 -2.56
C ASP A 213 41.82 -35.19 -3.83
N PRO A 214 42.86 -36.05 -3.79
CA PRO A 214 43.24 -36.85 -4.94
C PRO A 214 42.14 -37.83 -5.39
N ASN A 215 41.12 -38.13 -4.59
CA ASN A 215 40.04 -39.02 -5.01
C ASN A 215 38.99 -38.33 -5.89
N HIS A 216 39.02 -37.01 -5.99
CA HIS A 216 38.11 -36.24 -6.83
C HIS A 216 38.80 -35.75 -8.11
N GLY A 217 38.00 -35.56 -9.17
CA GLY A 217 38.47 -34.87 -10.37
C GLY A 217 38.83 -33.41 -10.08
N PRO A 218 39.46 -32.70 -11.02
CA PRO A 218 39.80 -31.27 -10.88
C PRO A 218 38.66 -30.42 -10.32
N SER A 219 38.95 -29.40 -9.52
CA SER A 219 37.91 -28.50 -9.04
C SER A 219 37.66 -27.36 -10.02
N LYS A 220 36.40 -26.98 -10.13
CA LYS A 220 35.97 -25.74 -10.73
C LYS A 220 35.00 -25.04 -9.81
N LEU A 221 35.27 -23.77 -9.55
CA LEU A 221 34.51 -22.93 -8.64
C LEU A 221 34.16 -21.62 -9.32
N ILE A 222 33.03 -21.03 -8.93
CA ILE A 222 32.60 -19.69 -9.29
C ILE A 222 32.60 -18.84 -8.02
N ASN A 223 33.33 -17.72 -8.03
CA ASN A 223 33.58 -16.88 -6.85
C ASN A 223 34.04 -17.68 -5.60
N GLY A 224 34.76 -18.80 -5.81
CA GLY A 224 35.23 -19.68 -4.73
C GLY A 224 34.19 -20.68 -4.21
N LEU A 225 33.00 -20.76 -4.81
CA LEU A 225 31.92 -21.67 -4.43
C LEU A 225 31.56 -22.61 -5.59
N ALA A 226 30.90 -23.74 -5.29
CA ALA A 226 30.37 -24.65 -6.31
C ALA A 226 29.18 -24.02 -7.07
N GLN A 227 28.41 -23.17 -6.39
CA GLN A 227 27.35 -22.38 -6.98
C GLN A 227 27.33 -21.00 -6.35
N THR A 228 27.06 -19.98 -7.16
CA THR A 228 26.86 -18.62 -6.66
C THR A 228 25.74 -17.96 -7.43
N VAL A 229 25.13 -17.01 -6.74
CA VAL A 229 24.12 -16.13 -7.30
C VAL A 229 24.82 -14.96 -8.00
N VAL A 230 24.44 -14.65 -9.25
CA VAL A 230 25.04 -13.61 -10.12
C VAL A 230 23.99 -12.71 -10.76
N SER A 231 24.13 -11.39 -10.58
CA SER A 231 23.22 -10.38 -11.14
C SER A 231 23.41 -10.19 -12.65
N ARG A 232 22.39 -9.65 -13.31
CA ARG A 232 22.49 -9.28 -14.74
C ARG A 232 23.60 -8.26 -14.94
N ALA A 233 24.47 -8.54 -15.93
CA ALA A 233 25.71 -7.81 -16.18
C ALA A 233 26.73 -7.82 -15.02
N GLY A 234 26.52 -8.64 -13.99
CA GLY A 234 27.48 -8.86 -12.91
C GLY A 234 28.71 -9.60 -13.42
N GLU A 235 29.89 -9.15 -12.99
CA GLU A 235 31.15 -9.86 -13.20
C GLU A 235 31.34 -10.91 -12.11
N PHE A 236 31.87 -12.06 -12.48
CA PHE A 236 32.24 -13.13 -11.57
C PHE A 236 33.50 -13.84 -12.06
N THR A 237 34.15 -14.57 -11.17
CA THR A 237 35.42 -15.26 -11.45
C THR A 237 35.23 -16.76 -11.44
N TYR A 238 35.63 -17.43 -12.51
CA TYR A 238 35.83 -18.87 -12.51
C TYR A 238 37.26 -19.21 -12.08
N VAL A 239 37.39 -20.29 -11.32
CA VAL A 239 38.68 -20.86 -10.93
C VAL A 239 38.65 -22.35 -11.23
N ILE A 240 39.57 -22.83 -12.07
CA ILE A 240 39.84 -24.25 -12.28
C ILE A 240 41.14 -24.55 -11.54
N ALA A 241 41.14 -25.58 -10.70
CA ALA A 241 42.35 -26.01 -10.00
C ALA A 241 42.55 -27.52 -10.13
N PHE A 242 43.78 -27.92 -10.38
CA PHE A 242 44.14 -29.33 -10.47
C PHE A 242 45.58 -29.57 -10.00
N LYS A 243 45.86 -30.82 -9.63
CA LYS A 243 47.16 -31.31 -9.21
C LYS A 243 47.46 -32.60 -9.96
N ASN A 244 48.73 -32.81 -10.32
CA ASN A 244 49.17 -34.13 -10.69
C ASN A 244 49.41 -34.96 -9.42
N SER A 245 48.43 -35.78 -9.03
CA SER A 245 48.52 -36.72 -7.90
C SER A 245 49.17 -38.05 -8.25
N GLY A 246 49.63 -38.18 -9.49
CA GLY A 246 50.37 -39.31 -10.01
C GLY A 246 51.83 -39.38 -9.56
N ASP A 247 52.53 -40.42 -10.04
CA ASP A 247 53.97 -40.64 -9.80
C ASP A 247 54.86 -40.31 -11.01
N THR A 248 54.26 -39.98 -12.16
CA THR A 248 54.98 -39.50 -13.36
C THR A 248 54.47 -38.13 -13.83
N ALA A 249 55.31 -37.39 -14.56
CA ALA A 249 54.92 -36.09 -15.08
C ALA A 249 53.86 -36.23 -16.18
N ALA A 250 52.80 -35.43 -16.12
CA ALA A 250 51.80 -35.33 -17.18
C ALA A 250 52.41 -34.51 -18.33
N ARG A 251 52.29 -34.99 -19.57
CA ARG A 251 52.84 -34.36 -20.77
C ARG A 251 51.75 -33.72 -21.62
N ASN A 252 52.03 -32.54 -22.16
CA ASN A 252 51.13 -31.80 -23.04
C ASN A 252 49.71 -31.69 -22.47
N VAL A 253 49.61 -31.25 -21.21
CA VAL A 253 48.32 -31.09 -20.53
C VAL A 253 47.53 -29.99 -21.21
N LEU A 254 46.34 -30.33 -21.69
CA LEU A 254 45.38 -29.41 -22.28
C LEU A 254 44.19 -29.26 -21.34
N VAL A 255 43.92 -28.04 -20.90
CA VAL A 255 42.69 -27.67 -20.20
C VAL A 255 41.79 -26.91 -21.17
N GLN A 256 40.54 -27.36 -21.31
CA GLN A 256 39.54 -26.69 -22.14
C GLN A 256 38.29 -26.38 -21.30
N ASP A 257 37.75 -25.19 -21.47
CA ASP A 257 36.55 -24.71 -20.79
C ASP A 257 35.68 -23.97 -21.82
N HIS A 258 34.49 -24.49 -22.07
CA HIS A 258 33.52 -23.88 -22.98
C HIS A 258 32.45 -23.16 -22.15
N LEU A 259 32.39 -21.84 -22.26
CA LEU A 259 31.40 -21.07 -21.52
C LEU A 259 29.98 -21.31 -22.08
N PRO A 260 28.97 -21.44 -21.20
CA PRO A 260 27.57 -21.41 -21.61
C PRO A 260 27.25 -20.14 -22.42
N SER A 261 26.36 -20.22 -23.41
CA SER A 261 26.03 -19.11 -24.33
C SER A 261 25.56 -17.82 -23.66
N ALA A 262 25.03 -17.91 -22.43
CA ALA A 262 24.61 -16.78 -21.61
C ALA A 262 25.74 -16.15 -20.78
N ILE A 263 26.97 -16.68 -20.87
CA ILE A 263 28.14 -16.20 -20.15
C ILE A 263 29.19 -15.74 -21.15
N GLU A 264 29.64 -14.51 -21.00
CA GLU A 264 30.68 -13.90 -21.84
C GLU A 264 31.99 -13.80 -21.07
N TYR A 265 33.08 -14.24 -21.68
CA TYR A 265 34.43 -14.05 -21.16
C TYR A 265 34.81 -12.56 -21.13
N LEU A 266 35.49 -12.09 -20.08
CA LEU A 266 36.05 -10.73 -20.04
C LEU A 266 37.48 -10.72 -20.60
N PRO A 267 37.74 -10.01 -21.71
CA PRO A 267 39.07 -9.94 -22.33
C PRO A 267 40.19 -9.51 -21.37
N GLY A 268 41.35 -10.15 -21.47
CA GLY A 268 42.56 -9.89 -20.69
C GLY A 268 42.47 -10.35 -19.24
N SER A 269 41.51 -11.21 -18.90
CA SER A 269 41.29 -11.66 -17.51
C SER A 269 41.92 -13.03 -17.18
N LEU A 270 42.43 -13.76 -18.16
CA LEU A 270 43.01 -15.08 -17.99
C LEU A 270 44.32 -15.03 -17.18
N GLN A 271 44.40 -15.89 -16.16
CA GLN A 271 45.57 -16.03 -15.30
C GLN A 271 45.88 -17.50 -15.03
N LEU A 272 47.17 -17.80 -14.92
CA LEU A 272 47.73 -19.08 -14.50
C LEU A 272 48.66 -18.86 -13.30
N ASN A 273 48.33 -19.42 -12.13
CA ASN A 273 49.08 -19.24 -10.89
C ASN A 273 49.39 -17.75 -10.61
N GLU A 274 48.39 -16.89 -10.76
CA GLU A 274 48.47 -15.41 -10.62
C GLU A 274 49.21 -14.66 -11.73
N ARG A 275 49.87 -15.36 -12.66
CA ARG A 275 50.47 -14.75 -13.85
C ARG A 275 49.40 -14.53 -14.93
N SER A 276 49.28 -13.31 -15.44
CA SER A 276 48.44 -13.01 -16.60
C SER A 276 48.93 -13.70 -17.87
N LEU A 277 47.98 -14.22 -18.64
CA LEU A 277 48.20 -14.79 -19.97
C LEU A 277 47.51 -13.91 -21.03
N SER A 278 47.98 -14.02 -22.26
CA SER A 278 47.38 -13.48 -23.46
C SER A 278 46.09 -14.25 -23.80
N ASP A 279 45.13 -13.55 -24.40
CA ASP A 279 43.94 -14.19 -24.98
C ASP A 279 44.20 -14.67 -26.41
N ALA A 280 45.26 -14.16 -27.06
CA ALA A 280 45.57 -14.46 -28.45
C ALA A 280 46.20 -15.85 -28.58
N LEU A 281 46.09 -16.46 -29.76
CA LEU A 281 46.87 -17.65 -30.08
C LEU A 281 48.31 -17.23 -30.37
N ASP A 282 49.14 -17.19 -29.32
CA ASP A 282 50.56 -16.86 -29.40
C ASP A 282 51.45 -17.93 -28.75
N ASN A 283 52.59 -17.55 -28.19
CA ASN A 283 53.59 -18.48 -27.66
C ASN A 283 53.44 -18.70 -26.14
N ASP A 284 52.52 -18.02 -25.46
CA ASP A 284 52.21 -18.34 -24.07
C ASP A 284 51.22 -19.52 -23.96
N GLU A 285 50.92 -19.92 -22.73
CA GLU A 285 50.14 -21.13 -22.46
C GLU A 285 48.64 -20.97 -22.70
N GLY A 286 48.13 -19.74 -22.89
CA GLY A 286 46.70 -19.44 -22.87
C GLY A 286 46.16 -18.95 -24.21
N SER A 287 44.89 -19.24 -24.48
CA SER A 287 44.15 -18.58 -25.56
C SER A 287 42.65 -18.61 -25.29
N VAL A 288 41.94 -17.63 -25.83
CA VAL A 288 40.48 -17.56 -25.76
C VAL A 288 39.88 -17.26 -27.12
N GLN A 289 38.98 -18.12 -27.60
CA GLN A 289 38.29 -17.94 -28.89
C GLN A 289 36.81 -18.26 -28.73
N GLY A 290 35.93 -17.28 -28.98
CA GLY A 290 34.47 -17.52 -29.00
C GLY A 290 33.88 -18.07 -27.70
N GLY A 291 34.51 -17.81 -26.54
CA GLY A 291 34.09 -18.38 -25.25
C GLY A 291 34.73 -19.72 -24.90
N ASP A 292 35.58 -20.27 -25.77
CA ASP A 292 36.46 -21.40 -25.48
C ASP A 292 37.77 -20.91 -24.86
N ILE A 293 38.01 -21.24 -23.59
CA ILE A 293 39.28 -21.01 -22.91
C ILE A 293 40.13 -22.28 -23.06
N LYS A 294 41.37 -22.12 -23.53
CA LYS A 294 42.35 -23.22 -23.62
C LYS A 294 43.63 -22.85 -22.88
N ILE A 295 44.13 -23.78 -22.07
CA ILE A 295 45.45 -23.71 -21.43
C ILE A 295 46.26 -24.94 -21.85
N GLN A 296 47.43 -24.74 -22.45
CA GLN A 296 48.34 -25.79 -22.86
C GLN A 296 49.63 -25.73 -22.01
N LEU A 297 49.84 -26.74 -21.16
CA LEU A 297 51.06 -26.90 -20.37
C LEU A 297 51.89 -28.03 -20.93
N SER A 298 53.15 -27.75 -21.29
CA SER A 298 54.05 -28.78 -21.84
C SER A 298 54.30 -29.93 -20.86
N ARG A 299 54.33 -29.63 -19.56
CA ARG A 299 54.58 -30.59 -18.49
C ARG A 299 53.97 -30.16 -17.16
N VAL A 300 53.45 -31.13 -16.40
CA VAL A 300 53.04 -30.96 -14.99
C VAL A 300 53.69 -32.06 -14.15
N ASN A 301 54.63 -31.70 -13.28
CA ASN A 301 55.41 -32.66 -12.50
C ASN A 301 54.55 -33.31 -11.38
N PRO A 302 54.93 -34.51 -10.91
CA PRO A 302 54.28 -35.13 -9.74
C PRO A 302 54.21 -34.17 -8.55
N GLY A 303 53.03 -34.03 -7.96
CA GLY A 303 52.77 -33.13 -6.84
C GLY A 303 52.55 -31.65 -7.21
N GLU A 304 52.83 -31.24 -8.44
CA GLU A 304 52.63 -29.87 -8.92
C GLU A 304 51.14 -29.56 -9.07
N SER A 305 50.75 -28.34 -8.71
CA SER A 305 49.37 -27.86 -8.78
C SER A 305 49.28 -26.58 -9.59
N PHE A 306 48.21 -26.45 -10.37
CA PHE A 306 47.92 -25.28 -11.16
C PHE A 306 46.54 -24.73 -10.81
N ARG A 307 46.44 -23.40 -10.83
CA ARG A 307 45.21 -22.63 -10.67
C ARG A 307 45.04 -21.74 -11.88
N ILE A 308 43.99 -21.98 -12.65
CA ILE A 308 43.58 -21.16 -13.78
C ILE A 308 42.40 -20.32 -13.31
N SER A 309 42.45 -19.01 -13.51
CA SER A 309 41.32 -18.13 -13.21
C SER A 309 41.05 -17.16 -14.33
N PHE A 310 39.78 -16.85 -14.54
CA PHE A 310 39.35 -15.83 -15.47
C PHE A 310 38.05 -15.20 -15.03
N ARG A 311 37.80 -13.97 -15.48
CA ARG A 311 36.55 -13.27 -15.21
C ARG A 311 35.59 -13.44 -16.38
N ALA A 312 34.31 -13.51 -16.05
CA ALA A 312 33.22 -13.58 -16.99
C ALA A 312 32.08 -12.67 -16.53
N ARG A 313 31.16 -12.38 -17.44
CA ARG A 313 29.94 -11.61 -17.16
C ARG A 313 28.71 -12.32 -17.72
N LEU A 314 27.57 -12.13 -17.08
CA LEU A 314 26.29 -12.61 -17.58
C LEU A 314 25.77 -11.72 -18.72
N THR A 315 25.27 -12.32 -19.81
CA THR A 315 24.59 -11.57 -20.88
C THR A 315 23.14 -11.26 -20.50
N SER A 316 22.55 -10.21 -21.08
CA SER A 316 21.24 -9.69 -20.66
C SER A 316 20.04 -10.59 -21.00
N GLY A 317 20.23 -11.65 -21.79
CA GLY A 317 19.14 -12.47 -22.35
C GLY A 317 18.73 -13.71 -21.54
N ALA A 318 19.44 -14.06 -20.47
CA ALA A 318 19.14 -15.28 -19.73
C ALA A 318 17.96 -15.11 -18.73
N PRO A 319 16.99 -16.06 -18.67
CA PRO A 319 15.88 -16.00 -17.74
C PRO A 319 16.33 -16.05 -16.27
N ALA A 320 15.66 -15.31 -15.40
CA ALA A 320 15.98 -15.28 -13.96
C ALA A 320 15.86 -16.67 -13.32
N GLY A 321 16.79 -16.97 -12.40
CA GLY A 321 16.96 -18.26 -11.70
C GLY A 321 17.24 -19.50 -12.52
N THR A 322 17.55 -19.34 -13.81
CA THR A 322 18.26 -20.38 -14.56
C THR A 322 19.62 -20.64 -13.90
N GLY A 323 20.00 -21.90 -13.73
CA GLY A 323 21.33 -22.32 -13.32
C GLY A 323 22.20 -22.60 -14.54
N LEU A 324 23.17 -21.72 -14.83
CA LEU A 324 24.12 -21.91 -15.91
C LEU A 324 25.31 -22.74 -15.42
N MET A 325 25.29 -24.03 -15.73
CA MET A 325 26.33 -24.97 -15.34
C MET A 325 27.55 -24.87 -16.25
N ASN A 326 28.74 -24.78 -15.66
CA ASN A 326 30.01 -24.78 -16.39
C ASN A 326 30.97 -25.87 -15.85
N THR A 327 31.69 -26.54 -16.74
CA THR A 327 32.70 -27.59 -16.46
C THR A 327 33.91 -27.42 -17.38
N ALA A 328 35.09 -27.87 -16.96
CA ALA A 328 36.29 -27.90 -17.78
C ALA A 328 36.73 -29.34 -18.03
N THR A 329 37.33 -29.62 -19.18
CA THR A 329 37.95 -30.90 -19.52
C THR A 329 39.46 -30.77 -19.47
N LEU A 330 40.14 -31.72 -18.84
CA LEU A 330 41.60 -31.80 -18.79
C LEU A 330 42.05 -33.10 -19.45
N SER A 331 43.01 -33.03 -20.36
CA SER A 331 43.65 -34.18 -21.00
C SER A 331 45.17 -34.05 -20.97
N ALA A 332 45.87 -35.17 -21.10
CA ALA A 332 47.33 -35.23 -21.27
C ALA A 332 47.67 -36.44 -22.15
N ASP A 333 48.84 -36.45 -22.79
CA ASP A 333 49.23 -37.56 -23.68
C ASP A 333 49.32 -38.90 -22.94
N ASN A 334 49.68 -38.86 -21.67
CA ASN A 334 49.92 -40.02 -20.80
C ASN A 334 48.97 -40.08 -19.59
N ALA A 335 47.78 -39.47 -19.69
CA ALA A 335 46.73 -39.58 -18.68
C ALA A 335 45.34 -39.60 -19.33
N PRO A 336 44.35 -40.30 -18.74
CA PRO A 336 42.99 -40.26 -19.23
C PRO A 336 42.40 -38.85 -19.10
N GLN A 337 41.49 -38.50 -20.01
CA GLN A 337 40.73 -37.26 -19.94
C GLN A 337 39.84 -37.26 -18.70
N VAL A 338 39.84 -36.15 -17.95
CA VAL A 338 39.00 -35.94 -16.76
C VAL A 338 38.17 -34.67 -16.92
N VAL A 339 37.03 -34.62 -16.23
CA VAL A 339 36.17 -33.44 -16.17
C VAL A 339 36.24 -32.84 -14.77
N SER A 340 36.22 -31.51 -14.69
CA SER A 340 36.19 -30.82 -13.41
C SER A 340 34.87 -31.03 -12.67
N THR A 341 34.81 -30.63 -11.40
CA THR A 341 33.53 -30.35 -10.74
C THR A 341 32.75 -29.30 -11.50
N ARG A 342 31.45 -29.21 -11.21
CA ARG A 342 30.56 -28.22 -11.81
C ARG A 342 30.62 -26.92 -11.02
N ALA A 343 30.66 -25.81 -11.74
CA ALA A 343 30.43 -24.49 -11.19
C ALA A 343 29.14 -23.92 -11.79
N THR A 344 28.15 -23.63 -10.95
CA THR A 344 26.83 -23.18 -11.41
C THR A 344 26.64 -21.70 -11.10
N ALA A 345 26.47 -20.91 -12.16
CA ALA A 345 26.06 -19.51 -12.04
C ALA A 345 24.53 -19.46 -11.99
N ILE A 346 23.99 -19.24 -10.79
CA ILE A 346 22.55 -19.07 -10.58
C ILE A 346 22.25 -17.62 -10.85
N ILE A 347 21.36 -17.35 -11.79
CA ILE A 347 21.04 -15.97 -12.14
C ILE A 347 20.25 -15.37 -10.98
N ASP A 348 20.92 -14.48 -10.24
CA ASP A 348 20.38 -13.61 -9.17
C ASP A 348 19.15 -12.90 -9.72
N PRO A 349 18.10 -12.90 -8.92
CA PRO A 349 16.89 -13.65 -9.14
C PRO A 349 15.88 -12.55 -9.52
N PHE A 350 14.58 -12.75 -9.61
CA PHE A 350 13.68 -12.92 -8.50
C PHE A 350 12.36 -13.28 -9.14
N GLY A 351 11.66 -14.23 -8.55
CA GLY A 351 10.23 -14.22 -8.77
C GLY A 351 9.76 -12.87 -8.26
N VAL A 352 9.24 -12.03 -9.15
CA VAL A 352 8.68 -10.75 -8.74
C VAL A 352 7.19 -10.95 -8.60
N VAL A 353 6.64 -10.69 -7.42
CA VAL A 353 5.21 -10.42 -7.31
C VAL A 353 5.00 -8.99 -7.77
N PHE A 354 4.23 -8.78 -8.82
CA PHE A 354 4.01 -7.46 -9.43
C PHE A 354 2.55 -7.26 -9.80
N ALA A 355 2.13 -6.01 -9.95
CA ALA A 355 0.79 -5.71 -10.45
C ALA A 355 0.76 -6.00 -11.96
N GLY A 356 0.00 -7.03 -12.36
CA GLY A 356 0.01 -7.58 -13.72
C GLY A 356 -0.24 -6.52 -14.79
N ARG A 357 -1.14 -5.58 -14.52
CA ARG A 357 -1.49 -4.50 -15.47
C ARG A 357 -0.39 -3.44 -15.60
N GLY A 358 0.44 -3.24 -14.57
CA GLY A 358 1.53 -2.26 -14.56
C GLY A 358 2.89 -2.81 -14.99
N GLY A 359 3.03 -4.14 -15.08
CA GLY A 359 4.26 -4.79 -15.57
C GLY A 359 5.44 -4.65 -14.61
N SER A 360 6.66 -4.66 -15.18
CA SER A 360 7.91 -4.64 -14.41
C SER A 360 8.12 -3.38 -13.55
N ALA A 361 7.42 -2.29 -13.84
CA ALA A 361 7.54 -1.02 -13.12
C ALA A 361 6.73 -0.97 -11.81
N THR A 362 5.90 -1.98 -11.54
CA THR A 362 4.97 -1.98 -10.40
C THR A 362 5.12 -3.25 -9.53
N PRO A 363 6.27 -3.47 -8.88
CA PRO A 363 6.44 -4.57 -7.94
C PRO A 363 5.53 -4.40 -6.71
N ILE A 364 5.15 -5.52 -6.08
CA ILE A 364 4.28 -5.56 -4.90
C ILE A 364 5.11 -6.02 -3.70
N ALA A 365 5.43 -5.07 -2.83
CA ALA A 365 6.09 -5.32 -1.57
C ALA A 365 5.15 -5.97 -0.55
N GLY A 366 5.69 -6.88 0.28
CA GLY A 366 4.93 -7.50 1.37
C GLY A 366 3.88 -8.51 0.91
N ALA A 367 3.94 -8.98 -0.34
CA ALA A 367 3.10 -10.07 -0.81
C ALA A 367 3.53 -11.37 -0.13
N ARG A 368 2.57 -12.10 0.44
CA ARG A 368 2.83 -13.41 1.05
C ARG A 368 2.73 -14.47 -0.04
N VAL A 369 3.83 -15.18 -0.29
CA VAL A 369 3.94 -16.29 -1.25
C VAL A 369 4.16 -17.58 -0.48
N GLU A 370 3.47 -18.64 -0.85
CA GLU A 370 3.64 -19.96 -0.23
C GLU A 370 3.51 -21.08 -1.25
N ILE A 371 4.20 -22.18 -1.00
CA ILE A 371 4.09 -23.41 -1.79
C ILE A 371 3.44 -24.48 -0.92
N VAL A 372 2.41 -25.12 -1.44
CA VAL A 372 1.62 -26.15 -0.76
C VAL A 372 1.53 -27.43 -1.59
N THR A 373 1.29 -28.54 -0.91
CA THR A 373 1.11 -29.86 -1.55
C THR A 373 -0.33 -30.13 -1.98
N ASP A 374 -1.29 -29.31 -1.57
CA ASP A 374 -2.71 -29.38 -1.93
C ASP A 374 -3.30 -28.00 -2.25
N GLN A 375 -4.47 -27.97 -2.90
CA GLN A 375 -5.15 -26.71 -3.27
C GLN A 375 -5.78 -25.98 -2.08
N ASN A 376 -5.96 -26.64 -0.93
CA ASN A 376 -6.77 -26.14 0.20
C ASN A 376 -5.97 -25.33 1.23
N ASN A 377 -4.65 -25.22 1.06
CA ASN A 377 -3.74 -24.56 2.00
C ASN A 377 -3.49 -25.35 3.29
N GLU A 378 -3.79 -26.65 3.30
CA GLU A 378 -3.70 -27.42 4.54
C GLU A 378 -2.25 -27.85 4.82
N ASN A 379 -1.45 -28.07 3.77
CA ASN A 379 -0.10 -28.60 3.90
C ASN A 379 0.93 -27.79 3.10
N LEU A 380 1.79 -27.05 3.80
CA LEU A 380 2.96 -26.39 3.22
C LEU A 380 3.97 -27.42 2.72
N LEU A 381 4.58 -27.15 1.58
CA LEU A 381 5.71 -27.94 1.06
C LEU A 381 6.89 -27.83 2.04
N PRO A 382 7.40 -28.94 2.61
CA PRO A 382 8.60 -28.90 3.43
C PRO A 382 9.82 -28.53 2.57
N LEU A 383 10.46 -27.42 2.90
CA LEU A 383 11.66 -26.94 2.20
C LEU A 383 12.91 -27.19 3.07
N PRO A 384 14.06 -27.57 2.47
CA PRO A 384 15.32 -27.71 3.21
C PRO A 384 15.74 -26.36 3.79
N SER A 385 15.95 -26.30 5.10
CA SER A 385 16.39 -25.07 5.78
C SER A 385 17.79 -24.64 5.33
N ASP A 386 18.02 -23.33 5.29
CA ASP A 386 19.32 -22.71 4.96
C ASP A 386 19.89 -23.05 3.56
N SER A 387 19.06 -23.61 2.66
CA SER A 387 19.42 -23.85 1.26
C SER A 387 18.92 -22.77 0.31
N GLY A 388 18.32 -21.70 0.84
CA GLY A 388 17.66 -20.66 0.05
C GLY A 388 18.63 -19.59 -0.46
N PHE A 389 18.13 -18.77 -1.38
CA PHE A 389 18.86 -17.62 -1.92
C PHE A 389 18.18 -16.32 -1.49
N ALA A 390 18.89 -15.18 -1.51
CA ALA A 390 18.23 -13.88 -1.28
C ALA A 390 16.99 -13.72 -2.20
N PRO A 391 15.88 -13.15 -1.71
CA PRO A 391 15.69 -12.60 -0.37
C PRO A 391 15.33 -13.66 0.70
N ASN A 392 15.06 -14.92 0.32
CA ASN A 392 14.68 -16.01 1.22
C ASN A 392 15.84 -16.98 1.55
N GLN A 393 16.92 -16.48 2.17
CA GLN A 393 18.14 -17.29 2.43
C GLN A 393 17.89 -18.51 3.33
N LYS A 394 16.95 -18.40 4.26
CA LYS A 394 16.55 -19.50 5.16
C LYS A 394 15.60 -20.50 4.52
N ASN A 395 15.14 -20.23 3.30
CA ASN A 395 14.16 -21.04 2.57
C ASN A 395 12.83 -21.22 3.34
N GLU A 396 12.38 -20.14 4.00
CA GLU A 396 11.12 -20.10 4.76
C GLU A 396 9.92 -20.26 3.81
N ASN A 397 8.91 -21.01 4.23
CA ASN A 397 7.65 -21.19 3.51
C ASN A 397 6.50 -21.21 4.54
N PRO A 398 5.56 -20.25 4.53
CA PRO A 398 5.42 -19.13 3.59
C PRO A 398 6.58 -18.11 3.67
N PHE A 399 6.75 -17.33 2.60
CA PHE A 399 7.69 -16.21 2.54
C PHE A 399 6.95 -14.90 2.22
N VAL A 400 7.45 -13.77 2.72
CA VAL A 400 6.91 -12.43 2.44
C VAL A 400 7.88 -11.68 1.54
N SER A 401 7.40 -11.20 0.40
CA SER A 401 8.23 -10.52 -0.60
C SER A 401 8.88 -9.23 -0.06
N ASP A 402 10.07 -8.92 -0.56
CA ASP A 402 10.81 -7.72 -0.14
C ASP A 402 10.21 -6.42 -0.73
N ALA A 403 10.88 -5.27 -0.52
CA ALA A 403 10.42 -3.97 -1.01
C ALA A 403 10.30 -3.87 -2.54
N GLN A 404 10.96 -4.76 -3.27
CA GLN A 404 10.94 -4.86 -4.73
C GLN A 404 10.06 -6.03 -5.20
N GLY A 405 9.27 -6.61 -4.29
CA GLY A 405 8.36 -7.71 -4.60
C GLY A 405 9.06 -9.04 -4.86
N HIS A 406 10.33 -9.17 -4.51
CA HIS A 406 11.11 -10.36 -4.78
C HIS A 406 10.81 -11.50 -3.82
N PHE A 407 10.83 -12.73 -4.34
CA PHE A 407 10.79 -13.96 -3.56
C PHE A 407 11.63 -15.07 -4.22
N SER A 408 11.94 -16.11 -3.46
CA SER A 408 12.63 -17.32 -3.94
C SER A 408 12.30 -18.51 -3.04
N PHE A 409 12.29 -19.71 -3.62
CA PHE A 409 12.20 -20.97 -2.89
C PHE A 409 13.12 -22.01 -3.54
N VAL A 410 13.71 -22.89 -2.75
CA VAL A 410 14.54 -23.99 -3.26
C VAL A 410 13.87 -25.31 -2.86
N PRO A 411 13.15 -25.97 -3.79
CA PRO A 411 12.60 -27.30 -3.56
C PRO A 411 13.73 -28.29 -3.26
N GLY A 412 13.55 -29.17 -2.27
CA GLY A 412 14.54 -30.21 -1.98
C GLY A 412 14.65 -31.25 -3.10
N THR A 413 15.76 -31.99 -3.15
CA THR A 413 16.03 -33.07 -4.13
C THR A 413 15.01 -34.23 -4.08
N ASN A 414 14.19 -34.29 -3.04
CA ASN A 414 13.05 -35.20 -2.92
C ASN A 414 11.79 -34.72 -3.68
N ALA A 415 11.86 -33.63 -4.45
CA ALA A 415 10.80 -33.23 -5.36
C ALA A 415 10.70 -34.23 -6.53
N VAL A 416 10.08 -35.37 -6.25
CA VAL A 416 9.61 -36.32 -7.27
C VAL A 416 8.69 -35.55 -8.23
N SER A 417 8.66 -35.91 -9.51
CA SER A 417 7.74 -35.34 -10.50
C SER A 417 6.30 -35.30 -9.95
N THR A 418 5.86 -34.15 -9.49
CA THR A 418 4.59 -33.96 -8.78
C THR A 418 4.08 -32.54 -8.98
N ASN A 419 2.76 -32.40 -8.81
CA ASN A 419 2.08 -31.12 -8.85
C ASN A 419 2.03 -30.52 -7.44
N TYR A 420 2.55 -29.30 -7.32
CA TYR A 420 2.40 -28.45 -6.14
C TYR A 420 1.53 -27.25 -6.50
N PHE A 421 1.17 -26.44 -5.51
CA PHE A 421 0.44 -25.20 -5.76
C PHE A 421 1.17 -24.04 -5.11
N MET A 422 1.29 -22.94 -5.84
CA MET A 422 1.75 -21.67 -5.32
C MET A 422 0.56 -20.76 -5.09
N LYS A 423 0.52 -20.17 -3.90
CA LYS A 423 -0.44 -19.13 -3.55
C LYS A 423 0.30 -17.84 -3.30
N ALA A 424 -0.23 -16.75 -3.85
CA ALA A 424 0.26 -15.41 -3.57
C ALA A 424 -0.90 -14.51 -3.15
N SER A 425 -0.75 -13.81 -2.04
CA SER A 425 -1.75 -12.89 -1.50
C SER A 425 -1.11 -11.55 -1.17
N ALA A 426 -1.79 -10.45 -1.50
CA ALA A 426 -1.34 -9.09 -1.20
C ALA A 426 -2.54 -8.17 -0.99
N ASN A 427 -2.41 -7.19 -0.08
CA ASN A 427 -3.50 -6.25 0.19
C ASN A 427 -3.84 -5.42 -1.06
N GLY A 428 -5.13 -5.33 -1.40
CA GLY A 428 -5.61 -4.63 -2.60
C GLY A 428 -5.60 -5.46 -3.89
N TYR A 429 -5.17 -6.72 -3.84
CA TYR A 429 -5.14 -7.63 -4.99
C TYR A 429 -5.98 -8.88 -4.73
N MET A 430 -6.44 -9.51 -5.81
CA MET A 430 -7.03 -10.85 -5.74
C MET A 430 -5.95 -11.89 -5.45
N ASP A 431 -6.25 -12.86 -4.59
CA ASP A 431 -5.35 -13.97 -4.31
C ASP A 431 -5.10 -14.78 -5.59
N ARG A 432 -3.82 -15.12 -5.84
CA ARG A 432 -3.41 -15.94 -6.97
C ARG A 432 -3.27 -17.40 -6.56
N LEU A 433 -3.75 -18.30 -7.42
CA LEU A 433 -3.58 -19.74 -7.26
C LEU A 433 -2.99 -20.35 -8.54
N LEU A 434 -1.76 -20.85 -8.43
CA LEU A 434 -1.01 -21.42 -9.53
C LEU A 434 -0.70 -22.90 -9.25
N GLN A 435 -0.89 -23.76 -10.23
CA GLN A 435 -0.39 -25.13 -10.21
C GLN A 435 1.03 -25.17 -10.78
N LEU A 436 1.93 -25.87 -10.09
CA LEU A 436 3.33 -26.01 -10.44
C LEU A 436 3.64 -27.50 -10.68
N SER A 437 3.99 -27.86 -11.91
CA SER A 437 4.43 -29.21 -12.26
C SER A 437 5.97 -29.23 -12.30
N LEU A 438 6.60 -29.66 -11.21
CA LEU A 438 8.06 -29.72 -11.12
C LEU A 438 8.58 -31.05 -11.68
N ARG A 439 9.65 -31.00 -12.47
CA ARG A 439 10.35 -32.19 -12.96
C ARG A 439 11.86 -32.01 -12.78
N PRO A 440 12.55 -32.93 -12.09
CA PRO A 440 14.01 -32.84 -11.97
C PRO A 440 14.66 -32.94 -13.36
N THR A 441 15.66 -32.11 -13.59
CA THR A 441 16.56 -32.19 -14.75
C THR A 441 17.93 -32.67 -14.28
N GLN A 442 19.03 -32.19 -14.87
CA GLN A 442 20.38 -32.62 -14.49
C GLN A 442 20.89 -31.81 -13.29
N SER A 443 21.62 -32.46 -12.38
CA SER A 443 22.49 -31.79 -11.38
C SER A 443 21.77 -30.81 -10.45
N ASP A 444 20.74 -31.27 -9.73
CA ASP A 444 19.94 -30.48 -8.78
C ASP A 444 19.16 -29.30 -9.40
N LEU A 445 19.08 -29.24 -10.73
CA LEU A 445 18.19 -28.36 -11.46
C LEU A 445 16.83 -29.03 -11.72
N PHE A 446 15.82 -28.23 -12.01
CA PHE A 446 14.49 -28.72 -12.38
C PHE A 446 13.85 -27.84 -13.46
N SER A 447 12.86 -28.40 -14.15
CA SER A 447 11.91 -27.62 -14.93
C SER A 447 10.59 -27.50 -14.18
N VAL A 448 9.90 -26.38 -14.40
CA VAL A 448 8.57 -26.13 -13.86
C VAL A 448 7.64 -25.73 -14.99
N THR A 449 6.48 -26.37 -15.06
CA THR A 449 5.35 -25.89 -15.86
C THR A 449 4.32 -25.28 -14.92
N VAL A 450 3.91 -24.06 -15.22
CA VAL A 450 3.00 -23.23 -14.42
C VAL A 450 1.67 -23.13 -15.15
N HIS A 451 0.59 -23.46 -14.45
CA HIS A 451 -0.79 -23.33 -14.94
C HIS A 451 -1.60 -22.46 -13.96
N ALA A 452 -2.35 -21.47 -14.45
CA ALA A 452 -3.18 -20.61 -13.62
C ALA A 452 -4.55 -21.25 -13.36
N LEU A 453 -4.94 -21.42 -12.09
CA LEU A 453 -6.22 -22.03 -11.72
C LEU A 453 -7.34 -21.02 -11.43
N ASP A 454 -7.03 -19.74 -11.42
CA ASP A 454 -7.93 -18.62 -11.12
C ASP A 454 -8.34 -17.83 -12.38
N ASN A 455 -8.06 -18.36 -13.57
CA ASN A 455 -8.31 -17.75 -14.88
C ASN A 455 -7.63 -16.38 -15.10
N GLN A 456 -6.61 -16.03 -14.30
CA GLN A 456 -5.80 -14.83 -14.52
C GLN A 456 -4.52 -15.16 -15.29
N PRO A 457 -4.05 -14.28 -16.21
CA PRO A 457 -2.90 -14.57 -17.05
C PRO A 457 -1.60 -14.70 -16.24
N LEU A 458 -0.69 -15.53 -16.73
CA LEU A 458 0.67 -15.74 -16.23
C LEU A 458 1.64 -14.73 -16.83
N ALA A 459 2.81 -14.55 -16.22
CA ALA A 459 3.91 -13.86 -16.88
C ALA A 459 4.66 -14.81 -17.82
N ALA A 460 4.99 -14.35 -19.01
CA ALA A 460 5.81 -15.09 -19.97
C ALA A 460 7.18 -15.47 -19.36
N ALA A 461 7.75 -16.59 -19.82
CA ALA A 461 9.01 -17.10 -19.30
C ALA A 461 10.12 -16.03 -19.36
N GLY A 462 10.68 -15.69 -18.18
CA GLY A 462 11.77 -14.71 -18.06
C GLY A 462 11.37 -13.24 -18.27
N GLY A 463 10.09 -12.93 -18.45
CA GLY A 463 9.56 -11.59 -18.74
C GLY A 463 8.36 -11.19 -17.87
N PHE A 464 7.74 -10.07 -18.22
CA PHE A 464 6.56 -9.52 -17.52
C PHE A 464 5.32 -9.44 -18.43
N ASP A 465 5.45 -9.83 -19.70
CA ASP A 465 4.33 -9.89 -20.64
C ASP A 465 3.33 -10.94 -20.19
N LEU A 466 2.04 -10.65 -20.32
CA LEU A 466 0.97 -11.51 -19.83
C LEU A 466 0.55 -12.53 -20.90
N VAL A 467 0.48 -13.81 -20.52
CA VAL A 467 0.05 -14.93 -21.37
C VAL A 467 -1.02 -15.76 -20.67
N HIS A 468 -1.95 -16.34 -21.43
CA HIS A 468 -3.01 -17.21 -20.88
C HIS A 468 -2.68 -18.70 -20.99
N GLU A 469 -1.63 -19.04 -21.73
CA GLU A 469 -1.15 -20.41 -21.90
C GLU A 469 -0.19 -20.80 -20.76
N ASP A 470 0.02 -22.11 -20.60
CA ASP A 470 0.97 -22.64 -19.64
C ASP A 470 2.40 -22.15 -19.91
N VAL A 471 3.10 -21.78 -18.85
CA VAL A 471 4.48 -21.27 -18.93
C VAL A 471 5.43 -22.33 -18.43
N SER A 472 6.39 -22.73 -19.26
CA SER A 472 7.44 -23.68 -18.87
C SER A 472 8.80 -23.00 -18.76
N LEU A 473 9.46 -23.21 -17.63
CA LEU A 473 10.82 -22.76 -17.33
C LEU A 473 11.69 -24.00 -17.12
N ALA A 474 12.91 -24.01 -17.65
CA ALA A 474 13.83 -25.15 -17.57
C ALA A 474 15.13 -24.76 -16.88
N ASP A 475 15.86 -25.77 -16.41
CA ASP A 475 17.19 -25.64 -15.79
C ASP A 475 17.24 -24.65 -14.63
N LEU A 476 16.18 -24.62 -13.82
CA LEU A 476 16.07 -23.76 -12.65
C LEU A 476 16.81 -24.37 -11.44
N ALA A 477 17.58 -23.54 -10.75
CA ALA A 477 18.21 -23.89 -9.46
C ALA A 477 17.33 -23.51 -8.26
N ALA A 478 16.34 -22.64 -8.48
CA ALA A 478 15.36 -22.19 -7.49
C ALA A 478 14.03 -21.92 -8.20
N LEU A 479 12.92 -22.06 -7.46
CA LEU A 479 11.61 -21.75 -7.98
C LEU A 479 11.45 -20.23 -7.97
N VAL A 480 11.74 -19.63 -9.10
CA VAL A 480 11.56 -18.20 -9.34
C VAL A 480 10.75 -18.01 -10.62
N LEU A 481 9.61 -17.34 -10.48
CA LEU A 481 8.76 -16.95 -11.60
C LEU A 481 8.14 -15.60 -11.28
N ASN A 482 7.88 -14.80 -12.31
CA ASN A 482 7.14 -13.56 -12.12
C ASN A 482 5.66 -13.89 -11.91
N VAL A 483 5.09 -13.40 -10.81
CA VAL A 483 3.71 -13.65 -10.40
C VAL A 483 2.91 -12.35 -10.57
N PRO A 484 2.14 -12.20 -11.66
CA PRO A 484 1.26 -11.06 -11.83
C PRO A 484 0.06 -11.16 -10.90
N MET A 485 -0.20 -10.13 -10.10
CA MET A 485 -1.39 -9.97 -9.25
C MET A 485 -2.35 -8.95 -9.89
N PHE A 486 -3.65 -9.08 -9.66
CA PHE A 486 -4.66 -8.23 -10.28
C PHE A 486 -5.59 -7.61 -9.23
N GLU A 487 -5.86 -6.32 -9.34
CA GLU A 487 -6.81 -5.62 -8.47
C GLU A 487 -8.24 -6.14 -8.70
N PRO A 488 -9.08 -6.25 -7.64
CA PRO A 488 -10.42 -6.85 -7.71
C PRO A 488 -11.46 -5.97 -8.42
N ALA A 489 -11.19 -4.67 -8.57
CA ALA A 489 -12.07 -3.73 -9.24
C ALA A 489 -11.25 -2.75 -10.08
N GLY A 490 -11.79 -2.36 -11.25
CA GLY A 490 -11.19 -1.33 -12.09
C GLY A 490 -11.66 0.08 -11.69
N LEU A 491 -12.30 0.80 -12.61
CA LEU A 491 -12.75 2.18 -12.37
C LEU A 491 -13.74 2.31 -11.20
N GLN A 492 -13.58 3.36 -10.39
CA GLN A 492 -14.52 3.77 -9.35
C GLN A 492 -15.20 5.07 -9.73
N ILE A 493 -16.51 5.20 -9.49
CA ILE A 493 -17.28 6.39 -9.88
C ILE A 493 -18.11 6.92 -8.71
N ILE A 494 -18.13 8.24 -8.55
CA ILE A 494 -19.01 8.96 -7.62
C ILE A 494 -19.76 10.03 -8.40
N LYS A 495 -21.05 10.20 -8.07
CA LYS A 495 -21.91 11.21 -8.69
C LYS A 495 -22.61 12.04 -7.63
N SER A 496 -22.64 13.34 -7.82
CA SER A 496 -23.32 14.30 -6.95
C SER A 496 -23.97 15.44 -7.76
N THR A 497 -24.78 16.23 -7.09
CA THR A 497 -25.47 17.41 -7.64
C THR A 497 -25.23 18.62 -6.73
N ASP A 498 -25.22 19.82 -7.31
CA ASP A 498 -25.11 21.09 -6.58
C ASP A 498 -26.32 21.37 -5.69
N ARG A 499 -27.49 20.80 -6.01
CA ARG A 499 -28.73 21.00 -5.24
C ARG A 499 -29.58 19.73 -5.16
N ALA A 500 -30.12 19.47 -3.98
CA ALA A 500 -31.01 18.33 -3.75
C ALA A 500 -32.48 18.61 -4.18
N GLN A 501 -32.82 19.87 -4.46
CA GLN A 501 -34.16 20.32 -4.85
C GLN A 501 -34.04 21.37 -5.96
N ALA A 502 -34.97 21.35 -6.92
CA ALA A 502 -35.01 22.26 -8.05
C ALA A 502 -36.45 22.44 -8.56
N GLU A 503 -36.74 23.58 -9.19
CA GLU A 503 -38.04 23.84 -9.81
C GLU A 503 -38.03 23.48 -11.30
N ILE A 504 -39.22 23.29 -11.87
CA ILE A 504 -39.38 23.20 -13.32
C ILE A 504 -38.85 24.49 -13.96
N GLY A 505 -37.89 24.37 -14.87
CA GLY A 505 -37.17 25.48 -15.50
C GLY A 505 -35.80 25.78 -14.88
N ASP A 506 -35.44 25.20 -13.74
CA ASP A 506 -34.12 25.37 -13.14
C ASP A 506 -33.02 24.63 -13.91
N ILE A 507 -31.79 25.12 -13.75
CA ILE A 507 -30.58 24.44 -14.22
C ILE A 507 -29.86 23.83 -13.02
N VAL A 508 -29.64 22.52 -13.03
CA VAL A 508 -28.89 21.76 -12.02
C VAL A 508 -27.49 21.46 -12.53
N THR A 509 -26.48 21.52 -11.68
CA THR A 509 -25.11 21.09 -12.00
C THR A 509 -24.84 19.71 -11.42
N TYR A 510 -24.44 18.76 -12.26
CA TYR A 510 -23.96 17.44 -11.85
C TYR A 510 -22.44 17.39 -11.84
N ARG A 511 -21.88 16.68 -10.86
CA ARG A 511 -20.46 16.37 -10.76
C ARG A 511 -20.27 14.86 -10.76
N ILE A 512 -19.44 14.36 -11.65
CA ILE A 512 -19.00 12.97 -11.72
C ILE A 512 -17.49 12.95 -11.45
N GLU A 513 -17.04 12.09 -10.54
CA GLU A 513 -15.63 11.81 -10.31
C GLU A 513 -15.37 10.35 -10.63
N VAL A 514 -14.49 10.08 -11.60
CA VAL A 514 -14.05 8.73 -11.96
C VAL A 514 -12.60 8.57 -11.52
N HIS A 515 -12.36 7.70 -10.56
CA HIS A 515 -11.03 7.37 -10.05
C HIS A 515 -10.55 6.06 -10.67
N ASN A 516 -9.30 6.01 -11.11
CA ASN A 516 -8.62 4.79 -11.53
C ASN A 516 -7.69 4.31 -10.40
N PRO A 517 -8.11 3.36 -9.56
CA PRO A 517 -7.29 2.83 -8.46
C PRO A 517 -6.25 1.80 -8.90
N THR A 518 -6.22 1.41 -10.18
CA THR A 518 -5.37 0.31 -10.67
C THR A 518 -3.95 0.78 -10.97
N SER A 519 -3.03 -0.18 -11.10
CA SER A 519 -1.62 0.06 -11.44
C SER A 519 -1.37 0.46 -12.90
N ALA A 520 -2.42 0.54 -13.73
CA ALA A 520 -2.31 0.84 -15.15
C ALA A 520 -3.27 1.95 -15.57
N SER A 521 -2.90 2.69 -16.61
CA SER A 521 -3.82 3.62 -17.25
C SER A 521 -4.99 2.89 -17.89
N VAL A 522 -6.18 3.48 -17.78
CA VAL A 522 -7.37 3.04 -18.52
C VAL A 522 -7.59 4.03 -19.68
N LYS A 523 -7.63 3.50 -20.90
CA LYS A 523 -7.86 4.24 -22.14
C LYS A 523 -9.29 4.09 -22.64
N ASP A 524 -9.67 4.95 -23.58
CA ASP A 524 -10.99 4.97 -24.22
C ASP A 524 -12.12 4.96 -23.18
N VAL A 525 -11.95 5.77 -22.13
CA VAL A 525 -12.90 5.82 -21.02
C VAL A 525 -14.18 6.51 -21.49
N VAL A 526 -15.30 5.82 -21.36
CA VAL A 526 -16.63 6.35 -21.66
C VAL A 526 -17.43 6.45 -20.36
N ILE A 527 -17.87 7.66 -20.03
CA ILE A 527 -18.86 7.91 -18.98
C ILE A 527 -20.23 7.96 -19.64
N SER A 528 -21.06 6.94 -19.38
CA SER A 528 -22.46 6.88 -19.77
C SER A 528 -23.33 7.40 -18.62
N ASP A 529 -24.01 8.52 -18.84
CA ASP A 529 -24.88 9.18 -17.87
C ASP A 529 -26.32 9.24 -18.38
N ARG A 530 -27.26 8.60 -17.68
CA ARG A 530 -28.67 8.54 -18.07
C ARG A 530 -29.51 9.55 -17.30
N LEU A 531 -29.96 10.59 -18.01
CA LEU A 531 -30.78 11.65 -17.46
C LEU A 531 -32.23 11.18 -17.16
N PRO A 532 -32.89 11.76 -16.15
CA PRO A 532 -34.34 11.60 -15.97
C PRO A 532 -35.14 12.15 -17.17
N THR A 533 -36.40 11.72 -17.30
CA THR A 533 -37.30 12.24 -18.34
C THR A 533 -37.47 13.76 -18.22
N SER A 534 -37.44 14.46 -19.36
CA SER A 534 -37.53 15.92 -19.45
C SER A 534 -36.38 16.68 -18.75
N PHE A 535 -35.24 16.03 -18.49
CA PHE A 535 -34.00 16.69 -18.14
C PHE A 535 -33.15 16.81 -19.40
N HIS A 536 -32.69 18.02 -19.72
CA HIS A 536 -31.97 18.32 -20.96
C HIS A 536 -30.57 18.82 -20.63
N TYR A 537 -29.54 18.20 -21.21
CA TYR A 537 -28.18 18.70 -21.10
C TYR A 537 -28.10 20.14 -21.63
N ALA A 538 -27.38 21.01 -20.91
CA ALA A 538 -27.11 22.36 -21.37
C ALA A 538 -25.85 22.35 -22.23
N ASP A 539 -26.01 22.59 -23.53
CA ASP A 539 -24.90 22.59 -24.50
C ASP A 539 -23.77 23.52 -24.07
N GLY A 540 -22.51 23.09 -24.29
CA GLY A 540 -21.35 23.89 -23.91
C GLY A 540 -21.05 23.91 -22.41
N SER A 541 -21.80 23.20 -21.56
CA SER A 541 -21.66 23.28 -20.10
C SER A 541 -20.68 22.27 -19.49
N ALA A 542 -20.35 21.18 -20.18
CA ALA A 542 -19.46 20.16 -19.64
C ALA A 542 -18.01 20.66 -19.53
N ARG A 543 -17.39 20.44 -18.37
CA ARG A 543 -16.00 20.76 -18.02
C ARG A 543 -15.35 19.52 -17.45
N LEU A 544 -14.26 19.08 -18.07
CA LEU A 544 -13.44 17.96 -17.63
C LEU A 544 -12.14 18.51 -17.03
N SER A 545 -11.75 17.98 -15.87
CA SER A 545 -10.44 18.18 -15.28
C SER A 545 -9.83 16.83 -14.95
N LEU A 546 -8.64 16.57 -15.49
CA LEU A 546 -7.76 15.48 -15.08
C LEU A 546 -6.73 16.09 -14.11
N ALA A 547 -6.34 15.35 -13.07
CA ALA A 547 -5.48 15.80 -11.95
C ALA A 547 -4.49 16.95 -12.30
N ALA A 548 -4.53 18.04 -11.52
CA ALA A 548 -3.70 19.26 -11.64
C ALA A 548 -3.63 19.95 -13.02
N GLY A 549 -4.37 19.46 -14.04
CA GLY A 549 -4.41 20.02 -15.38
C GLY A 549 -5.44 21.15 -15.55
N SER A 550 -5.35 21.84 -16.69
CA SER A 550 -6.33 22.85 -17.14
C SER A 550 -7.69 22.21 -17.40
N GLU A 551 -8.77 22.92 -17.04
CA GLU A 551 -10.13 22.49 -17.39
C GLU A 551 -10.34 22.53 -18.91
N GLU A 552 -10.83 21.42 -19.47
CA GLU A 552 -11.20 21.29 -20.88
C GLU A 552 -12.73 21.29 -21.04
N ILE A 553 -13.22 21.91 -22.12
CA ILE A 553 -14.63 21.83 -22.50
C ILE A 553 -14.82 20.63 -23.42
N ILE A 554 -15.60 19.64 -22.97
CA ILE A 554 -15.97 18.46 -23.76
C ILE A 554 -17.46 18.49 -24.10
N GLN A 555 -17.91 17.75 -25.13
CA GLN A 555 -19.34 17.56 -25.42
C GLN A 555 -19.71 16.07 -25.38
N PRO A 556 -20.86 15.70 -24.81
CA PRO A 556 -21.34 14.33 -24.88
C PRO A 556 -21.94 14.02 -26.25
N GLN A 557 -21.90 12.76 -26.63
CA GLN A 557 -22.85 12.22 -27.61
C GLN A 557 -24.17 11.94 -26.88
N ILE A 558 -25.29 12.39 -27.44
CA ILE A 558 -26.61 12.33 -26.78
C ILE A 558 -27.52 11.39 -27.57
N ASN A 559 -27.94 10.29 -26.94
CA ASN A 559 -28.89 9.33 -27.51
C ASN A 559 -30.00 9.06 -26.49
N ASP A 560 -31.24 9.46 -26.79
CA ASP A 560 -32.43 9.18 -25.96
C ASP A 560 -32.28 9.48 -24.44
N GLY A 561 -31.65 10.62 -24.12
CA GLY A 561 -31.40 11.05 -22.73
C GLY A 561 -30.18 10.40 -22.05
N GLU A 562 -29.44 9.55 -22.75
CA GLU A 562 -28.11 9.09 -22.35
C GLU A 562 -27.02 10.01 -22.91
N LEU A 563 -26.16 10.52 -22.03
CA LEU A 563 -24.99 11.34 -22.36
C LEU A 563 -23.74 10.46 -22.30
N GLN A 564 -22.99 10.38 -23.39
CA GLN A 564 -21.73 9.64 -23.45
C GLN A 564 -20.54 10.59 -23.59
N PHE A 565 -19.76 10.70 -22.52
CA PHE A 565 -18.53 11.51 -22.49
C PHE A 565 -17.32 10.61 -22.71
N HIS A 566 -16.53 10.94 -23.74
CA HIS A 566 -15.31 10.20 -24.07
C HIS A 566 -14.10 10.90 -23.46
N ILE A 567 -13.26 10.13 -22.77
CA ILE A 567 -12.03 10.56 -22.14
C ILE A 567 -10.93 9.64 -22.67
N ALA A 568 -9.90 10.21 -23.29
CA ALA A 568 -8.86 9.43 -23.96
C ALA A 568 -8.13 8.48 -22.99
N GLU A 569 -7.75 8.98 -21.81
CA GLU A 569 -7.02 8.22 -20.81
C GLU A 569 -7.25 8.76 -19.40
N ILE A 570 -7.43 7.87 -18.43
CA ILE A 570 -7.28 8.17 -17.01
C ILE A 570 -6.03 7.44 -16.51
N PRO A 571 -4.92 8.16 -16.24
CA PRO A 571 -3.70 7.56 -15.73
C PRO A 571 -3.91 6.78 -14.43
N HIS A 572 -2.98 5.86 -14.15
CA HIS A 572 -2.99 5.11 -12.89
C HIS A 572 -3.04 6.05 -11.67
N GLY A 573 -3.89 5.74 -10.69
CA GLY A 573 -4.09 6.57 -9.48
C GLY A 573 -4.77 7.93 -9.70
N ALA A 574 -5.07 8.33 -10.95
CA ALA A 574 -5.65 9.63 -11.24
C ALA A 574 -7.18 9.64 -11.06
N THR A 575 -7.74 10.86 -10.99
CA THR A 575 -9.19 11.08 -10.96
C THR A 575 -9.58 12.07 -12.04
N ALA A 576 -10.53 11.67 -12.90
CA ALA A 576 -11.21 12.54 -13.84
C ALA A 576 -12.43 13.17 -13.16
N LYS A 577 -12.53 14.50 -13.20
CA LYS A 577 -13.65 15.27 -12.64
C LYS A 577 -14.43 15.92 -13.77
N LEU A 578 -15.67 15.48 -13.95
CA LEU A 578 -16.59 15.99 -14.95
C LEU A 578 -17.70 16.79 -14.27
N LEU A 579 -17.83 18.07 -14.63
CA LEU A 579 -18.91 18.96 -14.22
C LEU A 579 -19.76 19.29 -15.43
N TYR A 580 -21.08 19.20 -15.34
CA TYR A 580 -21.97 19.60 -16.43
C TYR A 580 -23.33 20.08 -15.91
N ARG A 581 -24.04 20.85 -16.72
CA ARG A 581 -25.33 21.45 -16.35
C ARG A 581 -26.48 20.82 -17.13
N VAL A 582 -27.63 20.73 -16.48
CA VAL A 582 -28.85 20.13 -17.00
C VAL A 582 -30.03 21.03 -16.68
N LEU A 583 -30.81 21.40 -17.70
CA LEU A 583 -32.06 22.14 -17.60
C LEU A 583 -33.22 21.18 -17.32
N ILE A 584 -34.06 21.52 -16.34
CA ILE A 584 -35.30 20.79 -16.04
C ILE A 584 -36.42 21.33 -16.94
N GLY A 585 -36.88 20.51 -17.88
CA GLY A 585 -37.91 20.85 -18.85
C GLY A 585 -39.31 20.94 -18.26
N ALA A 586 -40.22 21.61 -18.99
CA ALA A 586 -41.59 21.92 -18.55
C ALA A 586 -42.46 20.69 -18.20
N ASN A 587 -42.14 19.52 -18.75
CA ASN A 587 -42.87 18.27 -18.55
C ASN A 587 -42.20 17.35 -17.51
N ALA A 588 -41.21 17.84 -16.76
CA ALA A 588 -40.56 17.07 -15.72
C ALA A 588 -41.57 16.65 -14.64
N LEU A 589 -41.53 15.38 -14.26
CA LEU A 589 -42.40 14.84 -13.21
C LEU A 589 -41.98 15.41 -11.85
N GLU A 590 -42.94 15.93 -11.09
CA GLU A 590 -42.72 16.33 -9.70
C GLU A 590 -42.26 15.14 -8.83
N GLY A 591 -41.39 15.40 -7.86
CA GLY A 591 -40.85 14.39 -6.95
C GLY A 591 -39.39 14.03 -7.22
N ASP A 592 -38.93 12.90 -6.68
CA ASP A 592 -37.53 12.49 -6.71
C ASP A 592 -37.15 11.94 -8.10
N GLN A 593 -36.29 12.68 -8.81
CA GLN A 593 -35.75 12.31 -10.11
C GLN A 593 -34.29 11.87 -9.97
N ALA A 594 -33.96 10.67 -10.44
CA ALA A 594 -32.63 10.09 -10.28
C ALA A 594 -31.85 10.09 -11.59
N ASN A 595 -30.64 10.65 -11.55
CA ASN A 595 -29.65 10.54 -12.62
C ASN A 595 -28.61 9.47 -12.25
N THR A 596 -28.29 8.57 -13.18
CA THR A 596 -27.35 7.45 -12.98
C THR A 596 -26.20 7.48 -13.98
N ALA A 597 -24.98 7.19 -13.52
CA ALA A 597 -23.78 7.13 -14.35
C ALA A 597 -22.99 5.84 -14.16
N VAL A 598 -22.34 5.38 -15.24
CA VAL A 598 -21.36 4.28 -15.26
C VAL A 598 -20.16 4.74 -16.07
N ALA A 599 -18.95 4.40 -15.62
CA ALA A 599 -17.72 4.57 -16.39
C ALA A 599 -17.24 3.20 -16.89
N SER A 600 -16.82 3.14 -18.14
CA SER A 600 -16.18 1.95 -18.74
C SER A 600 -14.95 2.36 -19.52
N GLY A 601 -14.02 1.45 -19.77
CA GLY A 601 -12.81 1.71 -20.54
C GLY A 601 -12.00 0.45 -20.77
N LEU A 602 -10.82 0.60 -21.38
CA LEU A 602 -9.92 -0.49 -21.76
C LEU A 602 -8.54 -0.31 -21.12
N PHE A 603 -7.99 -1.38 -20.56
CA PHE A 603 -6.56 -1.43 -20.26
C PHE A 603 -5.77 -1.59 -21.57
N LEU A 604 -4.46 -1.32 -21.53
CA LEU A 604 -3.58 -1.48 -22.69
C LEU A 604 -3.56 -2.92 -23.23
N SER A 605 -3.84 -3.90 -22.37
CA SER A 605 -4.00 -5.31 -22.72
C SER A 605 -5.26 -5.62 -23.54
N GLY A 606 -6.19 -4.67 -23.69
CA GLY A 606 -7.51 -4.86 -24.29
C GLY A 606 -8.59 -5.37 -23.33
N GLU A 607 -8.24 -5.62 -22.06
CA GLU A 607 -9.20 -5.97 -21.00
C GLU A 607 -10.17 -4.79 -20.75
N ARG A 608 -11.48 -5.09 -20.71
CA ARG A 608 -12.52 -4.08 -20.38
C ARG A 608 -12.67 -3.94 -18.87
N THR A 609 -12.73 -2.71 -18.40
CA THR A 609 -13.14 -2.36 -17.04
C THR A 609 -14.47 -1.61 -17.04
N THR A 610 -15.29 -1.80 -16.01
CA THR A 610 -16.53 -1.05 -15.80
C THR A 610 -16.71 -0.78 -14.31
N SER A 611 -17.15 0.43 -13.98
CA SER A 611 -17.45 0.83 -12.61
C SER A 611 -18.82 0.33 -12.15
N ALA A 612 -19.08 0.38 -10.85
CA ALA A 612 -20.44 0.31 -10.34
C ALA A 612 -21.30 1.49 -10.85
N VAL A 613 -22.62 1.41 -10.70
CA VAL A 613 -23.54 2.50 -11.03
C VAL A 613 -23.53 3.57 -9.93
N ALA A 614 -23.17 4.82 -10.26
CA ALA A 614 -23.33 5.96 -9.36
C ALA A 614 -24.68 6.66 -9.59
N ARG A 615 -25.32 7.15 -8.51
CA ARG A 615 -26.67 7.74 -8.54
C ARG A 615 -26.72 9.07 -7.79
N ALA A 616 -27.31 10.09 -8.40
CA ALA A 616 -27.64 11.37 -7.74
C ALA A 616 -29.14 11.68 -7.92
N VAL A 617 -29.80 12.17 -6.88
CA VAL A 617 -31.25 12.42 -6.85
C VAL A 617 -31.54 13.90 -6.63
N VAL A 618 -32.42 14.45 -7.45
CA VAL A 618 -32.94 15.82 -7.35
C VAL A 618 -34.46 15.76 -7.19
N ARG A 619 -35.01 16.44 -6.20
CA ARG A 619 -36.47 16.56 -6.03
C ARG A 619 -37.01 17.77 -6.81
N VAL A 620 -37.91 17.52 -7.76
CA VAL A 620 -38.51 18.54 -8.64
C VAL A 620 -39.86 19.04 -8.11
N SER A 621 -40.10 20.35 -8.17
CA SER A 621 -41.39 21.01 -7.82
C SER A 621 -41.88 22.01 -8.89
N ALA A 622 -43.19 22.25 -8.97
CA ALA A 622 -43.83 23.06 -10.02
C ALA A 622 -43.67 24.60 -9.94
N GLY A 623 -43.20 25.15 -8.81
CA GLY A 623 -42.88 26.59 -8.70
C GLY A 623 -44.03 27.55 -9.05
N VAL A 624 -43.73 28.59 -9.85
CA VAL A 624 -44.57 29.78 -10.15
C VAL A 624 -45.82 29.49 -10.99
N PHE A 625 -45.97 28.29 -11.56
CA PHE A 625 -47.11 27.92 -12.42
C PHE A 625 -48.33 27.38 -11.64
N SER A 626 -48.53 27.85 -10.40
CA SER A 626 -49.65 27.41 -9.54
C SER A 626 -50.91 28.28 -9.68
N THR A 627 -52.11 27.70 -9.54
CA THR A 627 -53.40 28.44 -9.54
C THR A 627 -53.75 29.11 -8.19
N ARG A 628 -52.82 29.14 -7.23
CA ARG A 628 -53.05 29.60 -5.85
C ARG A 628 -53.16 31.13 -5.74
N GLN A 629 -54.00 31.62 -4.84
CA GLN A 629 -54.22 33.06 -4.58
C GLN A 629 -53.50 33.53 -3.31
N VAL A 630 -53.21 34.83 -3.23
CA VAL A 630 -52.61 35.50 -2.06
C VAL A 630 -53.55 36.61 -1.57
N ILE A 631 -53.83 36.73 -0.27
CA ILE A 631 -54.41 37.95 0.33
C ILE A 631 -53.32 38.70 1.09
N VAL A 632 -53.19 40.01 0.89
CA VAL A 632 -52.33 40.90 1.68
C VAL A 632 -53.13 42.06 2.26
N GLY A 633 -52.71 42.60 3.39
CA GLY A 633 -53.49 43.63 4.06
C GLY A 633 -52.82 44.31 5.23
N ARG A 634 -53.49 45.33 5.78
CA ARG A 634 -53.09 46.05 6.98
C ARG A 634 -54.28 46.39 7.88
N VAL A 635 -54.08 46.29 9.20
CA VAL A 635 -54.97 46.84 10.23
C VAL A 635 -54.32 48.08 10.86
N PHE A 636 -55.05 49.18 10.95
CA PHE A 636 -54.51 50.45 11.44
C PHE A 636 -55.58 51.35 12.08
N VAL A 637 -55.14 52.30 12.92
CA VAL A 637 -55.96 53.39 13.43
C VAL A 637 -55.96 54.52 12.42
N ASP A 638 -57.11 54.71 11.80
CA ASP A 638 -57.38 55.77 10.84
C ASP A 638 -57.67 57.07 11.60
N THR A 639 -56.63 57.91 11.69
CA THR A 639 -56.64 59.11 12.50
C THR A 639 -57.24 60.29 11.74
N ASN A 640 -57.13 60.30 10.41
CA ASN A 640 -57.67 61.32 9.53
C ASN A 640 -59.04 60.94 8.91
N ALA A 641 -59.57 59.76 9.24
CA ALA A 641 -60.86 59.21 8.82
C ALA A 641 -61.00 59.04 7.28
N ASN A 642 -59.90 58.82 6.57
CA ASN A 642 -59.92 58.68 5.10
C ASN A 642 -59.92 57.23 4.59
N ASN A 643 -59.92 56.23 5.49
CA ASN A 643 -59.87 54.79 5.22
C ASN A 643 -58.63 54.31 4.44
N GLN A 644 -57.58 55.12 4.33
CA GLN A 644 -56.29 54.77 3.76
C GLN A 644 -55.23 54.82 4.87
N PHE A 645 -54.13 54.08 4.69
CA PHE A 645 -53.03 54.14 5.64
C PHE A 645 -52.02 55.20 5.17
N ASP A 646 -51.92 56.30 5.90
CA ASP A 646 -50.98 57.39 5.64
C ASP A 646 -49.93 57.52 6.76
N GLN A 647 -48.94 58.40 6.58
CA GLN A 647 -47.87 58.65 7.55
C GLN A 647 -48.39 59.08 8.94
N GLY A 648 -49.60 59.64 9.03
CA GLY A 648 -50.26 60.05 10.28
C GLY A 648 -51.00 58.94 11.01
N ASP A 649 -51.22 57.79 10.37
CA ASP A 649 -51.96 56.68 10.95
C ASP A 649 -51.07 55.75 11.76
N ARG A 650 -51.68 55.09 12.74
CA ARG A 650 -50.95 54.18 13.62
C ARG A 650 -51.21 52.73 13.20
N PRO A 651 -50.17 51.94 12.89
CA PRO A 651 -50.37 50.51 12.64
C PRO A 651 -50.96 49.84 13.89
N MET A 652 -51.77 48.82 13.69
CA MET A 652 -52.38 48.05 14.79
C MET A 652 -51.81 46.62 14.82
N PRO A 653 -50.74 46.38 15.60
CA PRO A 653 -50.17 45.05 15.79
C PRO A 653 -51.04 44.15 16.68
N GLY A 654 -50.87 42.83 16.56
CA GLY A 654 -51.51 41.85 17.45
C GLY A 654 -53.00 41.60 17.19
N VAL A 655 -53.53 42.10 16.08
CA VAL A 655 -54.93 41.89 15.68
C VAL A 655 -55.04 40.63 14.85
N ARG A 656 -55.96 39.74 15.23
CA ARG A 656 -56.20 38.47 14.58
C ARG A 656 -57.27 38.59 13.50
N LEU A 657 -57.06 37.92 12.37
CA LEU A 657 -58.02 37.75 11.30
C LEU A 657 -58.24 36.26 11.01
N TYR A 658 -59.47 35.88 10.65
CA TYR A 658 -59.90 34.53 10.29
C TYR A 658 -60.41 34.47 8.86
N LEU A 659 -60.12 33.36 8.18
CA LEU A 659 -60.78 32.97 6.94
C LEU A 659 -61.90 31.96 7.21
N SER A 660 -62.84 31.86 6.26
CA SER A 660 -63.93 30.87 6.31
C SER A 660 -63.48 29.40 6.37
N ASN A 661 -62.24 29.10 5.95
CA ASN A 661 -61.64 27.77 6.01
C ASN A 661 -60.94 27.47 7.35
N GLY A 662 -60.96 28.41 8.31
CA GLY A 662 -60.33 28.28 9.62
C GLY A 662 -58.84 28.68 9.68
N GLN A 663 -58.23 29.12 8.57
CA GLN A 663 -56.92 29.77 8.61
C GLN A 663 -57.04 31.12 9.32
N SER A 664 -56.00 31.52 10.03
CA SER A 664 -55.93 32.80 10.74
C SER A 664 -54.53 33.41 10.73
N VAL A 665 -54.46 34.72 10.92
CA VAL A 665 -53.22 35.48 10.96
C VAL A 665 -53.31 36.57 12.02
N ILE A 666 -52.21 36.86 12.70
CA ILE A 666 -52.06 37.95 13.66
C ILE A 666 -51.13 39.01 13.03
N THR A 667 -51.57 40.26 13.04
CA THR A 667 -50.82 41.37 12.43
C THR A 667 -49.48 41.62 13.10
N ASP A 668 -48.48 41.96 12.28
CA ASP A 668 -47.14 42.31 12.76
C ASP A 668 -47.05 43.72 13.37
N SER A 669 -45.84 44.15 13.76
CA SER A 669 -45.57 45.49 14.32
C SER A 669 -46.00 46.65 13.42
N ALA A 670 -46.08 46.44 12.10
CA ALA A 670 -46.53 47.42 11.12
C ALA A 670 -48.03 47.26 10.77
N GLY A 671 -48.75 46.42 11.53
CA GLY A 671 -50.16 46.12 11.33
C GLY A 671 -50.43 45.28 10.08
N MET A 672 -49.39 44.75 9.42
CA MET A 672 -49.53 44.01 8.17
C MET A 672 -49.93 42.55 8.42
N TYR A 673 -50.60 41.96 7.44
CA TYR A 673 -50.92 40.54 7.41
C TYR A 673 -50.96 40.01 5.99
N ASN A 674 -50.75 38.71 5.84
CA ASN A 674 -51.01 38.04 4.58
C ASN A 674 -51.44 36.56 4.73
N PHE A 675 -52.25 36.10 3.77
CA PHE A 675 -52.60 34.71 3.53
C PHE A 675 -51.99 34.27 2.18
N PRO A 676 -50.95 33.42 2.21
CA PRO A 676 -50.01 33.29 1.11
C PRO A 676 -50.38 32.19 0.08
N SER A 677 -51.20 31.21 0.48
CA SER A 677 -51.57 30.07 -0.34
C SER A 677 -53.04 29.78 -0.10
N LEU A 678 -53.89 30.34 -0.96
CA LEU A 678 -55.33 30.15 -0.91
C LEU A 678 -55.80 29.39 -2.15
N GLY A 679 -56.78 28.52 -1.94
CA GLY A 679 -57.49 27.89 -3.04
C GLY A 679 -58.16 28.94 -3.91
N ASP A 680 -58.46 28.56 -5.14
CA ASP A 680 -59.24 29.38 -6.05
C ASP A 680 -60.70 29.57 -5.58
N GLY A 681 -61.35 30.59 -6.14
CA GLY A 681 -62.71 30.99 -5.80
C GLY A 681 -62.79 32.09 -4.73
N PRO A 682 -64.00 32.40 -4.22
CA PRO A 682 -64.20 33.46 -3.23
C PRO A 682 -63.51 33.17 -1.90
N GLN A 683 -62.99 34.23 -1.29
CA GLN A 683 -62.37 34.19 0.03
C GLN A 683 -63.11 35.14 0.97
N VAL A 684 -63.52 34.65 2.15
CA VAL A 684 -64.09 35.50 3.20
C VAL A 684 -63.10 35.65 4.32
N ILE A 685 -62.75 36.90 4.65
CA ILE A 685 -61.86 37.28 5.73
C ILE A 685 -62.60 38.10 6.79
N SER A 686 -62.37 37.83 8.07
CA SER A 686 -62.99 38.53 9.18
C SER A 686 -61.97 38.91 10.24
N LEU A 687 -62.06 40.12 10.77
CA LEU A 687 -61.22 40.61 11.85
C LEU A 687 -61.84 40.21 13.19
N ASP A 688 -61.05 39.62 14.10
CA ASP A 688 -61.53 39.12 15.40
C ASP A 688 -61.65 40.27 16.41
N PRO A 689 -62.87 40.67 16.82
CA PRO A 689 -63.05 41.81 17.72
C PRO A 689 -62.40 41.61 19.10
N VAL A 690 -62.19 40.37 19.54
CA VAL A 690 -61.56 40.06 20.85
C VAL A 690 -60.06 40.40 20.85
N SER A 691 -59.43 40.36 19.68
CA SER A 691 -58.02 40.70 19.52
C SER A 691 -57.76 42.20 19.33
N VAL A 692 -58.81 43.01 19.16
CA VAL A 692 -58.70 44.47 19.03
C VAL A 692 -58.63 45.08 20.43
N PRO A 693 -57.63 45.94 20.72
CA PRO A 693 -57.53 46.61 22.02
C PRO A 693 -58.82 47.37 22.40
N PRO A 694 -59.23 47.37 23.68
CA PRO A 694 -60.40 48.13 24.14
C PRO A 694 -60.32 49.61 23.75
N GLY A 695 -61.45 50.18 23.34
CA GLY A 695 -61.53 51.60 22.94
C GLY A 695 -61.39 51.86 21.44
N TYR A 696 -61.33 50.82 20.59
CA TYR A 696 -61.34 50.93 19.13
C TYR A 696 -62.56 50.23 18.51
N ALA A 697 -63.07 50.80 17.42
CA ALA A 697 -64.15 50.26 16.59
C ALA A 697 -63.81 50.45 15.12
N LEU A 698 -64.48 49.76 14.19
CA LEU A 698 -64.25 49.99 12.76
C LEU A 698 -64.66 51.40 12.32
N THR A 699 -63.90 51.98 11.39
CA THR A 699 -64.32 53.18 10.66
C THR A 699 -65.49 52.81 9.74
N ASP A 700 -66.53 53.65 9.70
CA ASP A 700 -67.60 53.52 8.72
C ASP A 700 -67.13 54.14 7.40
N SER A 701 -66.90 53.32 6.39
CA SER A 701 -66.44 53.77 5.07
C SER A 701 -67.58 54.19 4.13
N GLY A 702 -68.82 54.25 4.62
CA GLY A 702 -70.01 54.60 3.82
C GLY A 702 -70.47 53.51 2.85
N ARG A 703 -69.74 52.38 2.76
CA ARG A 703 -70.13 51.17 2.03
C ARG A 703 -70.65 50.13 3.03
N GLU A 704 -71.67 49.37 2.66
CA GLU A 704 -72.19 48.26 3.49
C GLU A 704 -71.10 47.24 3.86
N SER A 705 -70.12 47.02 2.96
CA SER A 705 -68.96 46.18 3.26
C SER A 705 -68.03 46.77 4.32
N GLY A 706 -68.04 48.08 4.57
CA GLY A 706 -67.21 48.79 5.55
C GLY A 706 -67.67 48.64 7.00
N LYS A 707 -68.98 48.42 7.21
CA LYS A 707 -69.62 48.42 8.53
C LYS A 707 -69.42 47.12 9.33
N GLY A 708 -69.07 46.02 8.65
CA GLY A 708 -68.88 44.71 9.30
C GLY A 708 -67.42 44.42 9.65
N TRP A 709 -67.19 43.43 10.50
CA TRP A 709 -65.83 42.86 10.73
C TRP A 709 -65.40 41.89 9.63
N THR A 710 -66.29 41.55 8.69
CA THR A 710 -66.10 40.53 7.66
C THR A 710 -66.11 41.12 6.24
N ARG A 711 -65.30 40.58 5.34
CA ARG A 711 -65.14 41.00 3.93
C ARG A 711 -65.15 39.77 3.02
N LEU A 712 -65.85 39.85 1.88
CA LEU A 712 -65.81 38.86 0.80
C LEU A 712 -64.92 39.40 -0.33
N LEU A 713 -63.94 38.59 -0.75
CA LEU A 713 -63.00 38.87 -1.82
C LEU A 713 -63.21 37.87 -2.97
N ARG A 714 -63.17 38.34 -4.22
CA ARG A 714 -63.34 37.51 -5.43
C ARG A 714 -62.33 37.91 -6.49
N THR A 715 -61.86 36.92 -7.26
CA THR A 715 -61.02 37.12 -8.45
C THR A 715 -61.85 36.89 -9.72
N PRO A 716 -61.70 37.71 -10.78
CA PRO A 716 -62.45 37.53 -12.03
C PRO A 716 -62.13 36.22 -12.80
N VAL A 717 -60.98 35.57 -12.54
CA VAL A 717 -60.44 34.47 -13.39
C VAL A 717 -60.20 33.16 -12.64
N GLY A 718 -60.74 32.99 -11.43
CA GLY A 718 -60.69 31.71 -10.72
C GLY A 718 -59.29 31.21 -10.30
N GLY A 719 -58.31 32.08 -9.99
CA GLY A 719 -56.99 31.66 -9.49
C GLY A 719 -55.88 32.70 -9.65
N GLY A 720 -54.72 32.47 -9.02
CA GLY A 720 -53.44 33.14 -9.34
C GLY A 720 -53.29 34.64 -9.01
N ALA A 721 -54.24 35.28 -8.31
CA ALA A 721 -54.21 36.72 -8.07
C ALA A 721 -53.73 37.10 -6.65
N LEU A 722 -53.15 38.31 -6.54
CA LEU A 722 -52.91 39.00 -5.27
C LEU A 722 -54.11 39.90 -4.93
N LEU A 723 -54.83 39.54 -3.88
CA LEU A 723 -55.96 40.26 -3.31
C LEU A 723 -55.46 41.18 -2.19
N ARG A 724 -55.96 42.43 -2.14
CA ARG A 724 -55.61 43.38 -1.07
C ARG A 724 -56.85 43.75 -0.24
N GLN A 725 -56.76 43.63 1.07
CA GLN A 725 -57.82 44.04 2.00
C GLN A 725 -57.23 44.73 3.22
N ASN A 726 -57.71 45.92 3.58
CA ASN A 726 -57.29 46.62 4.80
C ASN A 726 -58.48 46.75 5.78
N PHE A 727 -58.18 46.97 7.06
CA PHE A 727 -59.17 47.31 8.10
C PHE A 727 -58.74 48.58 8.85
N ALA A 728 -59.55 49.64 8.73
CA ALA A 728 -59.38 50.91 9.41
C ALA A 728 -60.17 50.95 10.72
N LEU A 729 -59.54 51.39 11.81
CA LEU A 729 -60.12 51.50 13.14
C LEU A 729 -60.19 52.98 13.58
N LYS A 730 -61.25 53.35 14.30
CA LYS A 730 -61.41 54.64 15.00
C LYS A 730 -61.52 54.42 16.51
N LYS A 731 -61.18 55.43 17.31
CA LYS A 731 -61.41 55.42 18.76
C LYS A 731 -62.92 55.49 19.05
N SER A 732 -63.44 54.61 19.90
CA SER A 732 -64.84 54.59 20.30
C SER A 732 -65.07 55.46 21.54
N ALA A 733 -65.94 56.46 21.44
CA ALA A 733 -66.36 57.31 22.56
C ALA A 733 -67.46 56.62 23.38
N SER A 734 -67.08 55.66 24.25
CA SER A 734 -67.98 55.12 25.27
C SER A 734 -67.20 54.54 26.46
N SER A 735 -66.82 55.41 27.38
CA SER A 735 -66.65 55.16 28.83
C SER A 735 -66.22 56.46 29.52
N GLN A 736 -67.16 57.41 29.57
CA GLN A 736 -67.10 58.55 30.49
C GLN A 736 -68.38 58.53 31.34
N SER A 737 -68.28 58.10 32.60
CA SER A 737 -69.13 58.52 33.72
C SER A 737 -68.71 57.77 35.00
N ALA A 738 -67.79 58.38 35.75
CA ALA A 738 -67.75 58.43 37.21
C ALA A 738 -66.60 59.37 37.65
N GLU A 739 -66.81 60.68 37.51
CA GLU A 739 -66.25 61.67 38.43
C GLU A 739 -66.99 61.51 39.78
N GLY A 740 -66.45 61.77 40.96
CA GLY A 740 -65.15 62.24 41.37
C GLY A 740 -65.10 62.22 42.91
N SER A 741 -63.93 61.99 43.47
CA SER A 741 -63.60 62.42 44.82
C SER A 741 -62.11 62.70 44.83
N LYS A 742 -61.78 63.97 45.01
CA LYS A 742 -60.41 64.46 45.21
C LYS A 742 -59.85 63.78 46.47
N VAL A 743 -58.82 62.97 46.27
CA VAL A 743 -57.74 62.81 47.23
C VAL A 743 -56.43 63.07 46.48
N GLU A 744 -55.87 64.24 46.80
CA GLU A 744 -54.46 64.59 46.89
C GLU A 744 -53.41 63.50 46.57
N LEU A 745 -52.55 63.75 45.58
CA LEU A 745 -51.22 63.14 45.45
C LEU A 745 -50.27 64.18 44.83
N THR A 746 -49.80 65.08 45.68
CA THR A 746 -48.49 65.70 45.56
C THR A 746 -47.43 64.60 45.46
N GLN A 747 -46.52 64.75 44.51
CA GLN A 747 -45.34 63.91 44.35
C GLN A 747 -44.54 63.87 45.66
N SER A 748 -44.37 62.67 46.22
CA SER A 748 -43.37 62.37 47.25
C SER A 748 -42.97 60.92 47.08
N ALA A 749 -41.73 60.74 46.64
CA ALA A 749 -41.02 59.47 46.66
C ALA A 749 -40.62 59.14 48.10
N SER A 750 -41.04 58.00 48.65
CA SER A 750 -40.29 57.30 49.72
C SER A 750 -40.79 55.86 49.94
N THR A 751 -39.93 54.90 49.59
CA THR A 751 -39.42 53.83 50.46
C THR A 751 -40.31 53.19 51.54
N LEU A 752 -40.49 51.86 51.42
CA LEU A 752 -40.34 50.92 52.54
C LEU A 752 -39.50 49.73 52.07
N SER A 753 -38.20 49.80 52.33
CA SER A 753 -37.39 48.63 52.66
C SER A 753 -37.74 48.20 54.10
N PRO A 754 -37.70 46.91 54.46
CA PRO A 754 -37.29 46.54 55.80
C PRO A 754 -35.77 46.69 55.89
N SER A 755 -35.35 47.56 56.78
CA SER A 755 -33.97 47.77 57.20
C SER A 755 -33.43 46.55 57.96
N ALA A 756 -32.21 46.14 57.61
CA ALA A 756 -31.21 45.75 58.59
C ALA A 756 -29.87 46.27 58.08
N GLN A 757 -29.34 47.22 58.84
CA GLN A 757 -28.17 48.02 58.56
C GLN A 757 -26.90 47.17 58.50
N SER A 758 -26.01 47.49 57.55
CA SER A 758 -24.61 47.77 57.89
C SER A 758 -23.98 48.59 56.77
N ASN A 759 -23.52 49.78 57.15
CA ASN A 759 -22.68 50.71 56.39
C ASN A 759 -21.57 50.01 55.59
N THR A 760 -21.33 50.46 54.36
CA THR A 760 -20.17 51.32 54.04
C THR A 760 -20.16 51.71 52.57
N GLN A 761 -19.88 52.98 52.31
CA GLN A 761 -19.72 53.60 50.99
C GLN A 761 -18.69 52.84 50.13
N ARG A 762 -19.02 52.54 48.87
CA ARG A 762 -18.02 52.42 47.79
C ARG A 762 -18.40 53.40 46.69
N ALA A 763 -17.54 54.38 46.51
CA ALA A 763 -17.59 55.33 45.42
C ALA A 763 -17.47 54.61 44.07
N ASP A 764 -18.40 54.87 43.16
CA ASP A 764 -18.22 54.63 41.73
C ASP A 764 -17.05 55.50 41.24
N SER A 765 -15.87 54.90 41.13
CA SER A 765 -14.75 55.51 40.41
C SER A 765 -14.79 55.07 38.96
N ALA A 766 -15.08 56.00 38.05
CA ALA A 766 -14.78 55.84 36.63
C ALA A 766 -13.31 55.38 36.44
N PRO A 767 -13.00 54.51 35.46
CA PRO A 767 -11.64 54.02 35.26
C PRO A 767 -10.70 55.19 34.99
N LYS A 768 -9.77 55.43 35.92
CA LYS A 768 -8.71 56.43 35.74
C LYS A 768 -7.77 55.95 34.62
N ALA A 769 -7.29 56.89 33.82
CA ALA A 769 -6.29 56.60 32.79
C ALA A 769 -5.02 56.00 33.43
N PRO A 770 -4.22 55.22 32.68
CA PRO A 770 -2.98 54.68 33.22
C PRO A 770 -2.04 55.78 33.73
N GLY A 771 -1.63 55.73 35.00
CA GLY A 771 -0.79 56.80 35.58
C GLY A 771 -0.56 56.69 37.09
N THR A 772 0.39 57.50 37.58
CA THR A 772 0.62 57.73 39.02
C THR A 772 -0.13 58.99 39.44
N TYR A 773 -0.96 58.88 40.48
CA TYR A 773 -1.77 59.97 41.00
C TYR A 773 -1.41 60.21 42.47
N GLU A 774 -1.02 61.45 42.79
CA GLU A 774 -1.03 61.94 44.17
C GLU A 774 -2.43 62.43 44.50
N LEU A 775 -3.06 61.86 45.52
CA LEU A 775 -4.42 62.23 45.93
C LEU A 775 -4.39 63.01 47.25
N THR A 776 -5.06 64.17 47.27
CA THR A 776 -5.37 64.90 48.51
C THR A 776 -6.55 64.19 49.20
N ALA A 777 -6.29 63.16 50.00
CA ALA A 777 -7.35 62.34 50.58
C ALA A 777 -8.21 63.09 51.62
N THR A 778 -9.53 63.15 51.40
CA THR A 778 -10.50 63.70 52.36
C THR A 778 -10.89 62.69 53.46
N GLU A 779 -10.84 61.38 53.20
CA GLU A 779 -11.20 60.30 54.14
C GLU A 779 -9.99 59.62 54.80
N THR A 780 -10.12 59.18 56.06
CA THR A 780 -9.12 58.37 56.78
C THR A 780 -9.22 56.91 56.35
N VAL A 781 -8.16 56.39 55.75
CA VAL A 781 -8.07 55.01 55.24
C VAL A 781 -7.20 54.17 56.19
N GLU A 782 -7.51 52.89 56.35
CA GLU A 782 -6.74 51.99 57.24
C GLU A 782 -5.26 51.93 56.84
N THR A 783 -4.38 52.30 57.78
CA THR A 783 -2.93 52.33 57.59
C THR A 783 -2.36 50.92 57.45
N VAL A 784 -1.50 50.69 56.47
CA VAL A 784 -0.77 49.43 56.32
C VAL A 784 0.67 49.65 56.82
N PRO A 785 1.15 48.90 57.83
CA PRO A 785 2.52 49.04 58.33
C PRO A 785 3.58 48.79 57.25
N PRO A 786 4.79 49.36 57.38
CA PRO A 786 5.93 48.99 56.55
C PRO A 786 6.15 47.47 56.54
N ALA A 787 6.53 46.91 55.39
CA ALA A 787 6.66 45.47 55.15
C ALA A 787 5.36 44.64 55.14
N GLU A 788 4.17 45.25 55.14
CA GLU A 788 2.89 44.54 54.97
C GLU A 788 2.13 45.01 53.72
N VAL A 789 1.30 44.12 53.16
CA VAL A 789 0.42 44.43 52.03
C VAL A 789 -0.99 43.92 52.30
N ARG A 790 -1.99 44.67 51.85
CA ARG A 790 -3.41 44.30 51.93
C ARG A 790 -4.06 44.30 50.55
N ILE A 791 -4.70 43.20 50.17
CA ILE A 791 -5.50 43.08 48.96
C ILE A 791 -6.88 43.68 49.25
N ILE A 792 -7.22 44.77 48.56
CA ILE A 792 -8.46 45.55 48.72
C ILE A 792 -9.58 45.02 47.82
N SER A 793 -9.20 44.50 46.65
CA SER A 793 -10.09 43.89 45.67
C SER A 793 -9.29 42.89 44.81
N PRO A 794 -9.85 41.76 44.38
CA PRO A 794 -11.20 41.28 44.67
C PRO A 794 -11.28 40.63 46.08
N ALA A 795 -12.50 40.33 46.55
CA ALA A 795 -12.68 39.65 47.84
C ALA A 795 -12.22 38.18 47.78
N PRO A 796 -11.77 37.57 48.90
CA PRO A 796 -11.43 36.15 48.93
C PRO A 796 -12.60 35.29 48.43
N ASN A 797 -12.29 34.32 47.57
CA ASN A 797 -13.20 33.38 46.90
C ASN A 797 -14.24 34.02 45.97
N SER A 798 -14.13 35.30 45.63
CA SER A 798 -15.04 35.93 44.67
C SER A 798 -14.80 35.44 43.23
N VAL A 799 -15.85 35.49 42.42
CA VAL A 799 -15.81 35.14 41.00
C VAL A 799 -15.48 36.38 40.17
N SER A 800 -14.49 36.27 39.29
CA SER A 800 -14.17 37.33 38.33
C SER A 800 -15.18 37.34 37.20
N MET A 801 -16.05 38.35 37.17
CA MET A 801 -17.09 38.47 36.13
C MET A 801 -16.56 39.04 34.81
N SER A 802 -15.41 39.72 34.81
CA SER A 802 -14.78 40.30 33.61
C SER A 802 -13.69 39.40 32.99
N PRO A 803 -13.46 39.49 31.66
CA PRO A 803 -12.38 38.75 30.97
C PRO A 803 -10.97 39.07 31.47
N GLY A 804 -10.73 40.31 31.92
CA GLY A 804 -9.52 40.72 32.63
C GLY A 804 -9.85 41.06 34.08
N ALA A 805 -9.28 40.33 35.02
CA ALA A 805 -9.45 40.60 36.44
C ALA A 805 -8.68 41.86 36.84
N GLN A 806 -9.24 42.59 37.81
CA GLN A 806 -8.60 43.74 38.44
C GLN A 806 -8.22 43.38 39.88
N ILE A 807 -6.96 43.62 40.25
CA ILE A 807 -6.44 43.34 41.59
C ILE A 807 -5.92 44.65 42.17
N GLU A 808 -6.46 45.07 43.30
CA GLU A 808 -6.07 46.27 44.02
C GLU A 808 -5.38 45.89 45.32
N ALA A 809 -4.15 46.36 45.53
CA ALA A 809 -3.34 46.07 46.70
C ALA A 809 -2.75 47.34 47.32
N ARG A 810 -2.74 47.43 48.64
CA ARG A 810 -2.30 48.59 49.41
C ARG A 810 -1.14 48.24 50.34
N THR A 811 -0.16 49.11 50.44
CA THR A 811 1.04 49.00 51.29
C THR A 811 1.37 50.36 51.92
N ALA A 812 2.36 50.43 52.82
CA ALA A 812 2.89 51.68 53.37
C ALA A 812 3.41 52.63 52.27
N LEU A 813 3.46 53.93 52.56
CA LEU A 813 4.07 54.93 51.67
C LEU A 813 5.53 54.55 51.37
N ASP A 814 5.99 54.79 50.14
CA ASP A 814 7.31 54.41 49.60
C ASP A 814 7.59 52.90 49.41
N TRP A 815 6.65 52.03 49.79
CA TRP A 815 6.71 50.60 49.44
C TRP A 815 5.98 50.30 48.12
N THR A 816 6.37 49.22 47.44
CA THR A 816 5.70 48.72 46.22
C THR A 816 5.13 47.31 46.43
N VAL A 817 4.33 46.84 45.47
CA VAL A 817 3.69 45.52 45.53
C VAL A 817 4.19 44.65 44.38
N LYS A 818 4.71 43.47 44.71
CA LYS A 818 4.93 42.36 43.77
C LYS A 818 3.67 41.50 43.74
N LEU A 819 3.05 41.37 42.56
CA LEU A 819 1.88 40.51 42.35
C LEU A 819 2.28 39.19 41.68
N GLU A 820 1.79 38.08 42.22
CA GLU A 820 1.92 36.74 41.66
C GLU A 820 0.53 36.11 41.53
N VAL A 821 0.24 35.49 40.39
CA VAL A 821 -0.99 34.72 40.16
C VAL A 821 -0.60 33.30 39.79
N ASN A 822 -1.07 32.32 40.56
CA ASN A 822 -0.72 30.91 40.43
C ASN A 822 0.80 30.64 40.43
N GLY A 823 1.56 31.45 41.18
CA GLY A 823 3.02 31.35 41.28
C GLY A 823 3.79 32.06 40.14
N GLU A 824 3.09 32.59 39.13
CA GLU A 824 3.70 33.37 38.06
C GLU A 824 3.68 34.86 38.44
N GLN A 825 4.83 35.52 38.33
CA GLN A 825 4.94 36.95 38.63
C GLN A 825 4.28 37.78 37.53
N ILE A 826 3.35 38.63 37.92
CA ILE A 826 2.71 39.60 37.04
C ILE A 826 3.65 40.81 36.86
N SER A 827 3.83 41.22 35.60
CA SER A 827 4.67 42.36 35.25
C SER A 827 4.12 43.67 35.86
N ASN A 828 5.02 44.55 36.29
CA ASN A 828 4.64 45.91 36.72
C ASN A 828 3.98 46.72 35.59
N LYS A 829 4.10 46.30 34.32
CA LYS A 829 3.35 46.90 33.19
C LYS A 829 1.83 46.78 33.33
N ASN A 830 1.34 45.82 34.13
CA ASN A 830 -0.08 45.63 34.39
C ASN A 830 -0.63 46.58 35.46
N ILE A 831 0.21 47.41 36.09
CA ILE A 831 -0.24 48.45 37.02
C ILE A 831 -0.92 49.55 36.19
N GLY A 832 -2.25 49.57 36.22
CA GLY A 832 -3.05 50.61 35.59
C GLY A 832 -3.02 51.90 36.41
N VAL A 833 -3.19 51.80 37.72
CA VAL A 833 -3.24 52.98 38.59
C VAL A 833 -2.32 52.80 39.78
N ARG A 834 -1.45 53.78 40.02
CA ARG A 834 -0.73 53.94 41.29
C ARG A 834 -1.27 55.17 42.01
N SER A 835 -1.76 54.99 43.23
CA SER A 835 -2.28 56.06 44.07
C SER A 835 -1.41 56.24 45.31
N LEU A 836 -0.85 57.43 45.49
CA LEU A 836 -0.06 57.79 46.67
C LEU A 836 -0.90 58.69 47.59
N ASP A 837 -1.06 58.28 48.85
CA ASP A 837 -1.79 59.01 49.88
C ASP A 837 -0.85 59.36 51.03
N HIS A 838 -0.35 60.60 50.98
CA HIS A 838 0.59 61.13 51.98
C HIS A 838 -0.08 61.41 53.33
N LYS A 839 -1.40 61.63 53.37
CA LYS A 839 -2.13 61.89 54.63
C LYS A 839 -2.25 60.61 55.46
N ASN A 840 -2.59 59.51 54.80
CA ASN A 840 -2.75 58.20 55.46
C ASN A 840 -1.47 57.34 55.40
N GLN A 841 -0.37 57.85 54.85
CA GLN A 841 0.93 57.16 54.73
C GLN A 841 0.84 55.79 54.03
N VAL A 842 0.08 55.71 52.93
CA VAL A 842 -0.12 54.46 52.16
C VAL A 842 0.00 54.67 50.65
N ALA A 843 0.38 53.61 49.94
CA ALA A 843 0.37 53.51 48.48
C ALA A 843 -0.56 52.37 48.04
N THR A 844 -1.43 52.63 47.06
CA THR A 844 -2.37 51.65 46.49
C THR A 844 -2.06 51.41 45.01
N PHE A 845 -2.00 50.15 44.61
CA PHE A 845 -1.65 49.68 43.26
C PHE A 845 -2.81 48.87 42.68
N THR A 846 -3.31 49.31 41.54
CA THR A 846 -4.38 48.63 40.80
C THR A 846 -3.80 47.97 39.56
N PHE A 847 -3.73 46.64 39.60
CA PHE A 847 -3.38 45.80 38.47
C PHE A 847 -4.62 45.54 37.62
N VAL A 848 -4.53 45.73 36.31
CA VAL A 848 -5.63 45.56 35.35
C VAL A 848 -5.24 44.58 34.24
N GLY A 849 -6.24 43.94 33.63
CA GLY A 849 -6.02 42.98 32.55
C GLY A 849 -5.34 41.69 33.01
N ILE A 850 -5.63 41.24 34.23
CA ILE A 850 -5.05 40.01 34.78
C ILE A 850 -5.86 38.82 34.29
N ASN A 851 -5.26 37.97 33.46
CA ASN A 851 -5.91 36.76 32.96
C ASN A 851 -5.94 35.70 34.06
N LEU A 852 -7.15 35.33 34.50
CA LEU A 852 -7.36 34.21 35.42
C LEU A 852 -7.67 32.94 34.63
N LYS A 853 -7.13 31.81 35.06
CA LYS A 853 -7.50 30.49 34.49
C LYS A 853 -8.90 30.10 34.98
N PRO A 854 -9.67 29.28 34.23
CA PRO A 854 -10.90 28.70 34.76
C PRO A 854 -10.67 27.99 36.10
N GLY A 855 -11.46 28.33 37.12
CA GLY A 855 -11.37 27.73 38.46
C GLY A 855 -10.63 28.58 39.48
N ALA A 856 -10.16 27.93 40.54
CA ALA A 856 -9.54 28.62 41.66
C ALA A 856 -8.14 29.13 41.28
N ASN A 857 -7.95 30.45 41.33
CA ASN A 857 -6.66 31.11 41.08
C ASN A 857 -6.10 31.67 42.38
N LYS A 858 -4.83 31.38 42.62
CA LYS A 858 -4.09 31.79 43.80
C LYS A 858 -3.45 33.15 43.55
N VAL A 859 -3.96 34.21 44.18
CA VAL A 859 -3.45 35.57 44.04
C VAL A 859 -2.63 35.93 45.27
N ARG A 860 -1.33 36.16 45.08
CA ARG A 860 -0.39 36.51 46.15
C ARG A 860 0.21 37.89 45.88
N CYS A 861 0.01 38.81 46.82
CA CYS A 861 0.66 40.12 46.82
C CYS A 861 1.77 40.12 47.88
N THR A 862 2.93 40.67 47.55
CA THR A 862 4.07 40.81 48.48
C THR A 862 4.53 42.26 48.53
N ALA A 863 4.66 42.83 49.74
CA ALA A 863 5.23 44.17 49.91
C ALA A 863 6.73 44.15 49.58
N VAL A 864 7.25 45.17 48.91
CA VAL A 864 8.69 45.30 48.57
C VAL A 864 9.17 46.69 48.99
N GLY A 865 10.27 46.71 49.75
CA GLY A 865 10.85 47.92 50.33
C GLY A 865 11.64 48.76 49.32
N PRO A 866 12.00 50.01 49.69
CA PRO A 866 12.76 50.93 48.83
C PRO A 866 14.16 50.43 48.44
N ASP A 867 14.75 49.56 49.27
CA ASP A 867 16.04 48.89 49.06
C ASP A 867 15.93 47.55 48.31
N GLY A 868 14.70 47.15 47.94
CA GLY A 868 14.40 45.88 47.28
C GLY A 868 14.13 44.71 48.23
N ALA A 869 14.15 44.90 49.56
CA ALA A 869 13.85 43.84 50.51
C ALA A 869 12.38 43.39 50.44
N ALA A 870 12.13 42.07 50.42
CA ALA A 870 10.77 41.53 50.40
C ALA A 870 10.16 41.51 51.82
N GLY A 871 8.99 42.14 51.97
CA GLY A 871 8.15 42.09 53.18
C GLY A 871 7.21 40.89 53.21
N LYS A 872 6.16 40.96 54.04
CA LYS A 872 5.13 39.93 54.18
C LYS A 872 4.24 39.86 52.93
N SER A 873 3.80 38.65 52.61
CA SER A 873 2.81 38.42 51.55
C SER A 873 1.41 38.24 52.12
N GLN A 874 0.40 38.69 51.39
CA GLN A 874 -1.00 38.30 51.59
C GLN A 874 -1.49 37.52 50.37
N GLU A 875 -2.31 36.51 50.63
CA GLU A 875 -2.80 35.57 49.63
C GLU A 875 -4.31 35.41 49.71
N ILE A 876 -4.98 35.42 48.56
CA ILE A 876 -6.40 35.13 48.43
C ILE A 876 -6.63 34.18 47.25
N MET A 877 -7.75 33.46 47.28
CA MET A 877 -8.23 32.70 46.13
C MET A 877 -9.26 33.53 45.36
N VAL A 878 -9.22 33.48 44.03
CA VAL A 878 -10.18 34.15 43.13
C VAL A 878 -10.63 33.17 42.07
N MET A 879 -11.94 33.03 41.87
CA MET A 879 -12.50 32.07 40.91
C MET A 879 -12.59 32.69 39.51
N GLY A 880 -11.91 32.09 38.53
CA GLY A 880 -12.09 32.42 37.11
C GLY A 880 -13.26 31.63 36.51
N ARG A 881 -14.09 32.30 35.70
CA ARG A 881 -15.26 31.68 35.05
C ARG A 881 -14.81 30.60 34.05
N GLY A 882 -15.39 29.41 34.17
CA GLY A 882 -15.18 28.32 33.22
C GLY A 882 -16.22 28.25 32.10
N PRO A 883 -16.03 27.35 31.11
CA PRO A 883 -17.07 27.04 30.13
C PRO A 883 -18.31 26.46 30.82
N ALA A 884 -19.48 26.62 30.19
CA ALA A 884 -20.72 26.05 30.69
C ALA A 884 -20.60 24.53 30.86
N LYS A 885 -21.16 24.02 31.97
CA LYS A 885 -21.24 22.61 32.35
C LYS A 885 -22.64 22.17 32.74
N ARG A 886 -23.51 23.12 33.10
CA ARG A 886 -24.92 22.86 33.43
C ARG A 886 -25.79 24.02 32.98
N LEU A 887 -26.92 23.71 32.36
CA LEU A 887 -27.98 24.68 32.05
C LEU A 887 -29.14 24.56 33.04
N GLN A 888 -29.90 25.63 33.21
CA GLN A 888 -31.16 25.64 33.95
C GLN A 888 -32.14 26.61 33.28
N ILE A 889 -33.37 26.16 33.04
CA ILE A 889 -34.45 26.99 32.49
C ILE A 889 -35.37 27.42 33.65
N VAL A 890 -35.76 28.70 33.67
CA VAL A 890 -36.68 29.29 34.65
C VAL A 890 -37.69 30.19 33.93
N SER A 891 -38.99 30.00 34.15
CA SER A 891 -40.05 30.82 33.57
C SER A 891 -40.77 31.70 34.61
N ASP A 892 -41.24 32.88 34.19
CA ASP A 892 -41.99 33.81 35.06
C ASP A 892 -43.41 33.31 35.37
N ARG A 893 -44.05 32.69 34.36
CA ARG A 893 -45.37 32.04 34.46
C ARG A 893 -45.31 30.67 33.82
N SER A 894 -45.89 29.68 34.50
CA SER A 894 -46.04 28.31 34.02
C SER A 894 -47.26 28.09 33.10
N GLU A 895 -48.12 29.10 32.94
CA GLU A 895 -49.31 29.04 32.08
C GLU A 895 -49.45 30.29 31.17
N VAL A 896 -49.82 30.08 29.90
CA VAL A 896 -50.06 31.11 28.87
C VAL A 896 -51.32 30.74 28.06
N GLN A 897 -52.05 31.69 27.47
CA GLN A 897 -53.23 31.39 26.62
C GLN A 897 -52.88 31.14 25.15
N SER A 898 -53.65 30.26 24.49
CA SER A 898 -53.48 29.81 23.10
C SER A 898 -53.99 30.81 22.04
N GLY A 899 -54.04 32.09 22.39
CA GLY A 899 -54.50 33.15 21.49
C GLY A 899 -53.37 33.79 20.66
N GLY A 900 -52.12 33.37 20.82
CA GLY A 900 -51.00 34.08 20.17
C GLY A 900 -50.74 35.50 20.68
N ASN A 901 -51.50 36.00 21.67
CA ASN A 901 -51.36 37.35 22.22
C ASN A 901 -50.88 37.37 23.69
N ASP A 902 -50.93 36.23 24.39
CA ASP A 902 -50.43 36.08 25.76
C ASP A 902 -48.99 35.54 25.75
N SER A 903 -48.15 35.90 26.74
CA SER A 903 -46.71 35.56 26.73
C SER A 903 -46.03 35.50 28.10
N THR A 904 -44.96 34.72 28.25
CA THR A 904 -44.15 34.60 29.48
C THR A 904 -42.65 34.76 29.19
N ILE A 905 -41.86 35.19 30.17
CA ILE A 905 -40.39 35.30 30.04
C ILE A 905 -39.76 33.99 30.48
N VAL A 906 -38.80 33.50 29.71
CA VAL A 906 -38.02 32.28 29.95
C VAL A 906 -36.54 32.69 30.08
N ARG A 907 -35.90 32.35 31.19
CA ARG A 907 -34.48 32.59 31.46
C ARG A 907 -33.71 31.28 31.40
N VAL A 908 -32.62 31.27 30.63
CA VAL A 908 -31.66 30.16 30.59
C VAL A 908 -30.41 30.59 31.34
N LYS A 909 -30.10 29.90 32.44
CA LYS A 909 -28.92 30.14 33.28
C LYS A 909 -27.86 29.07 33.00
N ALA A 910 -26.63 29.50 32.73
CA ALA A 910 -25.48 28.65 32.45
C ALA A 910 -24.46 28.71 33.59
N PHE A 911 -24.11 27.54 34.11
CA PHE A 911 -23.18 27.37 35.23
C PHE A 911 -21.95 26.60 34.80
N ASP A 912 -20.77 26.97 35.31
CA ASP A 912 -19.53 26.21 35.15
C ASP A 912 -19.46 25.01 36.12
N GLN A 913 -18.35 24.25 36.08
CA GLN A 913 -18.18 23.07 36.94
C GLN A 913 -18.11 23.38 38.44
N TRP A 914 -17.90 24.64 38.84
CA TRP A 914 -17.89 25.07 40.24
C TRP A 914 -19.20 25.76 40.65
N ASN A 915 -20.25 25.62 39.82
CA ASN A 915 -21.56 26.23 40.03
C ASN A 915 -21.55 27.77 40.01
N ASN A 916 -20.55 28.39 39.39
CA ASN A 916 -20.48 29.83 39.15
C ASN A 916 -21.07 30.16 37.77
N PRO A 917 -21.45 31.42 37.50
CA PRO A 917 -21.90 31.81 36.17
C PRO A 917 -20.83 31.52 35.10
N ALA A 918 -21.19 30.68 34.12
CA ALA A 918 -20.28 30.29 33.04
C ALA A 918 -19.83 31.50 32.21
N ILE A 919 -18.64 31.45 31.61
CA ILE A 919 -18.16 32.50 30.68
C ILE A 919 -19.13 32.69 29.51
N ASP A 920 -19.24 33.92 29.00
CA ASP A 920 -20.23 34.29 27.97
C ASP A 920 -20.15 33.36 26.75
N GLY A 921 -21.31 32.96 26.23
CA GLY A 921 -21.41 31.98 25.15
C GLY A 921 -22.81 31.91 24.55
N GLN A 922 -22.98 31.00 23.59
CA GLN A 922 -24.24 30.82 22.87
C GLN A 922 -25.02 29.63 23.42
N VAL A 923 -26.34 29.78 23.48
CA VAL A 923 -27.28 28.68 23.74
C VAL A 923 -28.36 28.66 22.67
N GLY A 924 -28.61 27.49 22.10
CA GLY A 924 -29.73 27.27 21.21
C GLY A 924 -30.95 26.87 22.03
N VAL A 925 -32.03 27.63 21.93
CA VAL A 925 -33.28 27.37 22.66
C VAL A 925 -34.39 27.07 21.67
N GLU A 926 -35.10 25.98 21.90
CA GLU A 926 -36.21 25.55 21.06
C GLU A 926 -37.48 25.32 21.90
N THR A 927 -38.64 25.42 21.26
CA THR A 927 -39.94 25.13 21.89
C THR A 927 -40.76 24.16 21.04
N SER A 928 -41.44 23.21 21.68
CA SER A 928 -42.36 22.29 21.00
C SER A 928 -43.71 22.92 20.67
N LEU A 929 -44.09 24.02 21.33
CA LEU A 929 -45.36 24.70 21.15
C LEU A 929 -45.23 26.19 21.50
N GLY A 930 -45.90 27.07 20.76
CA GLY A 930 -45.73 28.52 20.89
C GLY A 930 -44.53 29.05 20.11
N GLN A 931 -44.18 30.32 20.31
CA GLN A 931 -43.11 30.98 19.57
C GLN A 931 -42.13 31.68 20.53
N LEU A 932 -40.82 31.49 20.32
CA LEU A 932 -39.77 32.17 21.08
C LEU A 932 -39.37 33.48 20.39
N LEU A 933 -39.27 34.56 21.17
CA LEU A 933 -38.86 35.90 20.75
C LEU A 933 -37.70 36.38 21.64
N ARG A 934 -36.84 37.25 21.10
CA ARG A 934 -35.75 37.87 21.87
C ARG A 934 -36.31 38.92 22.85
N PHE A 935 -35.81 38.93 24.08
CA PHE A 935 -36.35 39.77 25.16
C PHE A 935 -35.93 41.25 25.07
N ASN A 936 -34.85 41.57 24.35
CA ASN A 936 -34.32 42.95 24.21
C ASN A 936 -33.79 43.23 22.80
N ASP A 937 -34.68 43.59 21.86
CA ASP A 937 -34.28 44.33 20.66
C ASP A 937 -34.89 45.74 20.72
N LYS A 938 -34.13 46.69 21.28
CA LYS A 938 -34.31 48.13 21.03
C LYS A 938 -33.22 48.59 20.07
N SER A 939 -33.34 48.27 18.77
CA SER A 939 -32.76 49.03 17.64
C SER A 939 -33.18 48.42 16.29
N PRO A 940 -33.34 49.24 15.23
CA PRO A 940 -33.93 48.81 13.97
C PRO A 940 -32.93 48.13 13.04
N ALA A 941 -33.44 47.14 12.28
CA ALA A 941 -32.91 46.59 11.03
C ALA A 941 -31.37 46.45 10.90
N GLN A 942 -30.87 45.23 11.09
CA GLN A 942 -29.65 44.76 10.43
C GLN A 942 -29.93 43.47 9.67
N THR A 943 -29.58 43.51 8.38
CA THR A 943 -29.63 42.45 7.38
C THR A 943 -28.86 41.22 7.85
N PRO A 944 -29.37 39.98 7.71
CA PRO A 944 -28.61 38.80 8.08
C PRO A 944 -27.57 38.50 6.99
N GLN A 945 -26.30 38.81 7.27
CA GLN A 945 -25.14 38.26 6.58
C GLN A 945 -24.51 37.13 7.42
N SER A 946 -24.31 36.00 6.75
CA SER A 946 -23.31 34.95 7.02
C SER A 946 -23.50 34.06 8.26
N ALA A 947 -24.03 32.86 8.03
CA ALA A 947 -23.58 31.64 8.71
C ALA A 947 -23.57 30.50 7.68
N ALA A 948 -22.46 30.41 6.96
CA ALA A 948 -22.09 29.25 6.17
C ALA A 948 -21.11 28.40 7.00
N LEU A 949 -21.17 27.08 6.77
CA LEU A 949 -20.35 25.98 7.31
C LEU A 949 -20.82 25.35 8.63
N MET A 950 -21.70 24.32 8.51
CA MET A 950 -21.57 23.04 9.21
C MET A 950 -22.34 21.94 8.44
N LYS A 951 -21.84 20.70 8.48
CA LYS A 951 -22.21 19.53 7.65
C LYS A 951 -23.67 19.07 7.86
N PRO A 952 -24.35 18.52 6.84
CA PRO A 952 -25.70 17.98 6.96
C PRO A 952 -25.67 16.51 7.37
N THR A 953 -25.82 16.22 8.65
CA THR A 953 -26.22 14.89 9.13
C THR A 953 -27.46 15.03 10.00
N GLU A 954 -28.46 14.22 9.66
CA GLU A 954 -29.74 14.02 10.32
C GLU A 954 -30.78 15.16 10.23
N ARG A 955 -31.99 14.77 9.84
CA ARG A 955 -33.19 15.61 9.74
C ARG A 955 -33.81 15.76 11.13
N PRO A 956 -33.98 16.98 11.67
CA PRO A 956 -34.98 17.23 12.69
C PRO A 956 -36.29 17.66 12.02
N ASN A 957 -37.39 17.18 12.59
CA ASN A 957 -38.75 17.55 12.21
C ASN A 957 -38.94 19.07 12.15
N ALA A 958 -39.56 19.55 11.08
CA ALA A 958 -39.98 20.94 10.97
C ALA A 958 -41.07 21.24 12.00
N SER A 959 -40.72 21.73 13.19
CA SER A 959 -41.54 22.64 14.02
C SER A 959 -40.83 23.11 15.30
N SER A 960 -39.51 23.25 15.28
CA SER A 960 -38.80 24.00 16.31
C SER A 960 -37.72 24.85 15.64
N VAL A 961 -37.97 26.15 15.51
CA VAL A 961 -36.90 27.09 15.13
C VAL A 961 -36.03 27.23 16.37
N GLN A 962 -34.83 26.62 16.33
CA GLN A 962 -33.84 26.83 17.37
C GLN A 962 -33.42 28.31 17.35
N LEU A 963 -33.75 29.04 18.41
CA LEU A 963 -33.38 30.44 18.61
C LEU A 963 -32.05 30.49 19.34
N ILE A 964 -31.00 30.92 18.64
CA ILE A 964 -29.68 31.11 19.23
C ILE A 964 -29.63 32.48 19.93
N VAL A 965 -29.35 32.47 21.23
CA VAL A 965 -29.13 33.65 22.07
C VAL A 965 -27.79 33.58 22.77
N GLN A 966 -27.19 34.75 22.99
CA GLN A 966 -25.99 34.88 23.82
C GLN A 966 -26.43 34.96 25.28
N PHE A 967 -25.79 34.20 26.16
CA PHE A 967 -25.90 34.43 27.61
C PHE A 967 -24.74 35.31 28.05
N GLU A 968 -25.07 36.42 28.73
CA GLU A 968 -24.13 37.35 29.33
C GLU A 968 -24.13 37.13 30.83
N ASN A 969 -22.94 37.09 31.45
CA ASN A 969 -22.81 36.81 32.88
C ASN A 969 -23.52 35.51 33.31
N GLY A 970 -23.58 34.52 32.41
CA GLY A 970 -24.23 33.22 32.65
C GLY A 970 -25.76 33.21 32.56
N GLU A 971 -26.41 34.24 32.00
CA GLU A 971 -27.88 34.26 31.82
C GLU A 971 -28.31 34.78 30.44
N ALA A 972 -29.33 34.15 29.84
CA ALA A 972 -30.05 34.64 28.66
C ALA A 972 -31.57 34.69 28.92
N ALA A 973 -32.24 35.75 28.47
CA ALA A 973 -33.70 35.91 28.62
C ALA A 973 -34.42 35.91 27.26
N LEU A 974 -35.53 35.18 27.17
CA LEU A 974 -36.37 35.01 25.99
C LEU A 974 -37.85 35.21 26.35
N LYS A 975 -38.69 35.50 25.36
CA LYS A 975 -40.14 35.63 25.52
C LYS A 975 -40.86 34.51 24.76
N LEU A 976 -41.61 33.67 25.46
CA LEU A 976 -42.49 32.66 24.86
C LEU A 976 -43.89 33.25 24.66
N LEU A 977 -44.34 33.33 23.41
CA LEU A 977 -45.70 33.67 23.01
C LEU A 977 -46.56 32.40 22.91
N GLY A 978 -47.81 32.47 23.37
CA GLY A 978 -48.74 31.34 23.25
C GLY A 978 -48.95 30.89 21.80
N SER A 979 -49.20 29.59 21.58
CA SER A 979 -49.57 29.04 20.27
C SER A 979 -51.00 29.42 19.90
N GLY A 980 -51.46 29.04 18.69
CA GLY A 980 -52.88 29.12 18.30
C GLY A 980 -53.73 27.92 18.78
N THR A 981 -53.12 26.96 19.49
CA THR A 981 -53.75 25.74 19.98
C THR A 981 -53.34 25.46 21.44
N PRO A 982 -54.25 24.97 22.30
CA PRO A 982 -53.90 24.56 23.66
C PRO A 982 -52.95 23.35 23.66
N GLY A 983 -52.04 23.26 24.64
CA GLY A 983 -51.11 22.14 24.78
C GLY A 983 -49.98 22.40 25.79
N GLU A 984 -48.94 21.56 25.80
CA GLU A 984 -47.73 21.79 26.60
C GLU A 984 -46.57 22.21 25.68
N ALA A 985 -45.96 23.35 26.00
CA ALA A 985 -44.73 23.83 25.38
C ALA A 985 -43.53 23.30 26.17
N ARG A 986 -42.79 22.36 25.58
CA ARG A 986 -41.49 21.90 26.09
C ARG A 986 -40.43 22.86 25.58
N ILE A 987 -39.73 23.52 26.50
CA ILE A 987 -38.59 24.38 26.20
C ILE A 987 -37.33 23.54 26.38
N HIS A 988 -36.54 23.41 25.32
CA HIS A 988 -35.28 22.70 25.35
C HIS A 988 -34.15 23.68 25.03
N ALA A 989 -33.12 23.74 25.87
CA ALA A 989 -31.96 24.61 25.70
C ALA A 989 -30.69 23.77 25.64
N GLN A 990 -29.86 23.99 24.62
CA GLN A 990 -28.64 23.21 24.38
C GLN A 990 -27.45 24.12 24.05
N THR A 991 -26.29 23.78 24.63
CA THR A 991 -24.99 24.32 24.22
C THR A 991 -23.93 23.21 24.29
N GLY A 992 -23.34 22.86 23.14
CA GLY A 992 -22.49 21.67 23.02
C GLY A 992 -23.25 20.39 23.40
N GLU A 993 -22.71 19.62 24.35
CA GLU A 993 -23.30 18.38 24.88
C GLU A 993 -24.20 18.59 26.11
N ILE A 994 -24.42 19.84 26.53
CA ILE A 994 -25.17 20.16 27.76
C ILE A 994 -26.56 20.64 27.38
N GLU A 995 -27.56 20.03 27.99
CA GLU A 995 -28.98 20.30 27.74
C GLU A 995 -29.76 20.61 29.03
N ALA A 996 -30.88 21.31 28.89
CA ALA A 996 -31.89 21.47 29.92
C ALA A 996 -33.29 21.50 29.28
N GLU A 997 -34.29 20.94 29.96
CA GLU A 997 -35.70 20.97 29.54
C GLU A 997 -36.59 21.54 30.65
N ASP A 998 -37.60 22.33 30.28
CA ASP A 998 -38.68 22.78 31.16
C ASP A 998 -40.03 22.82 30.40
N ARG A 999 -41.16 22.88 31.11
CA ARG A 999 -42.50 22.82 30.50
C ARG A 999 -43.37 24.00 30.91
N ILE A 1000 -43.97 24.66 29.91
CA ILE A 1000 -44.92 25.76 30.09
C ILE A 1000 -46.25 25.35 29.44
N ARG A 1001 -47.35 25.46 30.17
CA ARG A 1001 -48.67 25.02 29.68
C ARG A 1001 -49.38 26.13 28.92
N ILE A 1002 -49.91 25.81 27.75
CA ILE A 1002 -50.72 26.70 26.92
C ILE A 1002 -52.19 26.30 27.03
N THR A 1003 -53.03 27.19 27.57
CA THR A 1003 -54.46 26.95 27.86
C THR A 1003 -55.36 27.59 26.81
N SER A 1004 -56.60 27.12 26.66
CA SER A 1004 -57.53 27.69 25.67
C SER A 1004 -57.93 29.12 26.02
N GLU A 1005 -57.84 30.04 25.04
CA GLU A 1005 -58.33 31.41 25.15
C GLU A 1005 -59.86 31.42 25.12
N MET A 1006 -60.55 31.67 26.23
CA MET A 1006 -62.03 31.74 26.26
C MET A 1006 -62.53 33.05 25.60
N ARG A 1007 -63.35 32.94 24.54
CA ARG A 1007 -63.77 34.07 23.70
C ARG A 1007 -65.28 34.15 23.43
N ARG A 1008 -65.75 35.33 23.00
CA ARG A 1008 -67.08 35.52 22.40
C ARG A 1008 -67.15 34.85 21.02
N PRO A 1009 -68.32 34.36 20.57
CA PRO A 1009 -68.45 33.62 19.32
C PRO A 1009 -68.15 34.47 18.09
N ILE A 1010 -67.40 33.89 17.15
CA ILE A 1010 -67.22 34.38 15.78
C ILE A 1010 -67.74 33.35 14.78
N LEU A 1011 -68.33 33.82 13.68
CA LEU A 1011 -68.70 33.02 12.52
C LEU A 1011 -68.20 33.74 11.25
N VAL A 1012 -67.41 33.05 10.44
CA VAL A 1012 -66.85 33.54 9.18
C VAL A 1012 -67.23 32.55 8.10
N GLY A 1013 -68.04 32.95 7.11
CA GLY A 1013 -68.45 32.01 6.07
C GLY A 1013 -69.17 32.66 4.90
N PHE A 1014 -69.37 31.87 3.86
CA PHE A 1014 -70.20 32.19 2.71
C PHE A 1014 -70.95 30.97 2.20
N ALA A 1015 -72.05 31.24 1.51
CA ALA A 1015 -72.73 30.30 0.64
C ALA A 1015 -72.80 30.92 -0.76
N GLU A 1016 -72.45 30.16 -1.78
CA GLU A 1016 -72.61 30.54 -3.18
C GLU A 1016 -73.35 29.46 -3.96
N MET A 1017 -74.18 29.93 -4.89
CA MET A 1017 -74.87 29.11 -5.88
C MET A 1017 -74.76 29.83 -7.23
N SER A 1018 -74.35 29.11 -8.26
CA SER A 1018 -74.19 29.60 -9.63
C SER A 1018 -74.96 28.68 -10.58
N PHE A 1019 -75.69 29.25 -11.54
CA PHE A 1019 -76.49 28.52 -12.53
C PHE A 1019 -76.22 29.08 -13.93
N GLY A 1020 -76.04 28.22 -14.95
CA GLY A 1020 -75.93 28.62 -16.37
C GLY A 1020 -74.84 27.88 -17.17
N ASN A 1021 -74.87 28.04 -18.51
CA ASN A 1021 -73.98 27.36 -19.47
C ASN A 1021 -72.59 28.02 -19.66
N SER A 1022 -72.28 29.08 -18.91
CA SER A 1022 -71.06 29.88 -19.09
C SER A 1022 -70.44 30.28 -17.75
N ILE A 1023 -70.34 29.33 -16.82
CA ILE A 1023 -69.67 29.52 -15.54
C ILE A 1023 -68.14 29.44 -15.80
N PRO A 1024 -67.36 30.54 -15.65
CA PRO A 1024 -65.94 30.58 -16.01
C PRO A 1024 -65.10 29.51 -15.31
N GLU A 1025 -65.43 29.18 -14.06
CA GLU A 1025 -64.70 28.18 -13.28
C GLU A 1025 -64.96 26.74 -13.73
N VAL A 1026 -66.08 26.47 -14.43
CA VAL A 1026 -66.41 25.14 -14.99
C VAL A 1026 -65.60 24.91 -16.29
N ALA A 1027 -65.47 25.97 -17.11
CA ALA A 1027 -64.69 25.96 -18.34
C ALA A 1027 -63.17 25.81 -18.08
N LEU A 1028 -62.64 26.44 -17.03
CA LEU A 1028 -61.22 26.36 -16.65
C LEU A 1028 -60.80 24.99 -16.08
N ARG A 1029 -61.76 24.18 -15.61
CA ARG A 1029 -61.51 22.92 -14.90
C ARG A 1029 -61.98 21.68 -15.65
N ASN A 1030 -62.50 21.83 -16.87
CA ASN A 1030 -63.05 20.74 -17.70
C ASN A 1030 -64.17 19.93 -16.99
N GLU A 1031 -64.91 20.55 -16.08
CA GLU A 1031 -66.03 19.90 -15.38
C GLU A 1031 -67.32 19.98 -16.23
N HIS A 1032 -68.16 18.93 -16.24
CA HIS A 1032 -69.44 18.94 -16.97
C HIS A 1032 -70.60 19.29 -16.02
N GLY A 1033 -71.28 20.43 -16.22
CA GLY A 1033 -72.49 20.77 -15.46
C GLY A 1033 -72.95 22.24 -15.55
N ASN A 1034 -74.25 22.48 -15.35
CA ASN A 1034 -74.88 23.82 -15.45
C ASN A 1034 -75.20 24.45 -14.08
N TYR A 1035 -74.76 23.83 -12.98
CA TYR A 1035 -74.98 24.32 -11.62
C TYR A 1035 -73.75 24.07 -10.74
N ARG A 1036 -73.41 25.01 -9.86
CA ARG A 1036 -72.35 24.89 -8.84
C ARG A 1036 -72.84 25.47 -7.52
N SER A 1037 -72.57 24.78 -6.41
CA SER A 1037 -72.78 25.32 -5.07
C SER A 1037 -71.56 25.11 -4.17
N ARG A 1038 -71.28 26.07 -3.30
CA ARG A 1038 -70.26 25.97 -2.26
C ARG A 1038 -70.76 26.61 -0.97
N LEU A 1039 -70.60 25.90 0.14
CA LEU A 1039 -70.83 26.41 1.49
C LEU A 1039 -69.53 26.25 2.25
N SER A 1040 -68.98 27.34 2.77
CA SER A 1040 -67.77 27.33 3.60
C SER A 1040 -67.96 28.23 4.81
N PHE A 1041 -67.69 27.72 6.01
CA PHE A 1041 -67.72 28.52 7.23
C PHE A 1041 -66.78 28.01 8.31
N PHE A 1042 -66.42 28.93 9.21
CA PHE A 1042 -65.64 28.73 10.42
C PHE A 1042 -66.37 29.40 11.59
N TYR A 1043 -66.57 28.67 12.67
CA TYR A 1043 -67.17 29.13 13.92
C TYR A 1043 -66.20 28.86 15.07
N SER A 1044 -66.05 29.82 15.99
CA SER A 1044 -65.32 29.61 17.24
C SER A 1044 -65.91 30.46 18.35
N GLY A 1045 -66.31 29.84 19.46
CA GLY A 1045 -66.93 30.55 20.58
C GLY A 1045 -67.26 29.67 21.76
N ARG A 1046 -67.58 30.31 22.89
CA ARG A 1046 -68.04 29.63 24.11
C ARG A 1046 -69.33 28.83 23.85
N PHE A 1047 -69.34 27.56 24.25
CA PHE A 1047 -70.46 26.62 24.08
C PHE A 1047 -70.77 25.90 25.40
N PHE A 1048 -71.83 26.31 26.11
CA PHE A 1048 -72.27 25.78 27.42
C PHE A 1048 -71.18 25.70 28.53
N GLY A 1049 -71.41 26.32 29.69
CA GLY A 1049 -70.44 26.28 30.80
C GLY A 1049 -69.10 26.91 30.41
N ASN A 1050 -67.96 26.28 30.74
CA ASN A 1050 -66.62 26.76 30.39
C ASN A 1050 -66.01 26.00 29.19
N ASN A 1051 -66.82 25.55 28.23
CA ASN A 1051 -66.29 24.94 27.00
C ASN A 1051 -66.18 25.95 25.85
N MET A 1052 -65.20 25.74 24.98
CA MET A 1052 -65.09 26.34 23.66
C MET A 1052 -65.54 25.32 22.60
N LEU A 1053 -66.31 25.76 21.61
CA LEU A 1053 -66.56 25.01 20.38
C LEU A 1053 -65.85 25.71 19.21
N THR A 1054 -65.09 24.94 18.44
CA THR A 1054 -64.55 25.34 17.14
C THR A 1054 -65.10 24.40 16.08
N LEU A 1055 -65.78 24.95 15.07
CA LEU A 1055 -66.42 24.20 13.99
C LEU A 1055 -66.00 24.81 12.65
N SER A 1056 -65.65 23.99 11.65
CA SER A 1056 -65.45 24.44 10.28
C SER A 1056 -66.09 23.47 9.31
N TYR A 1057 -66.60 23.99 8.21
CA TYR A 1057 -67.20 23.24 7.12
C TYR A 1057 -66.79 23.84 5.78
N ASP A 1058 -66.42 23.02 4.79
CA ASP A 1058 -66.28 23.44 3.39
C ASP A 1058 -66.79 22.32 2.48
N SER A 1059 -67.86 22.58 1.73
CA SER A 1059 -68.49 21.58 0.87
C SER A 1059 -67.64 21.17 -0.35
N GLN A 1060 -66.67 22.00 -0.73
CA GLN A 1060 -65.75 21.78 -1.85
C GLN A 1060 -64.35 21.33 -1.42
N ARG A 1061 -64.10 21.10 -0.12
CA ARG A 1061 -62.87 20.43 0.33
C ARG A 1061 -62.85 19.00 -0.24
N PRO A 1062 -61.77 18.58 -0.94
CA PRO A 1062 -61.66 17.20 -1.43
C PRO A 1062 -61.66 16.23 -0.25
N ILE A 1063 -62.38 15.11 -0.39
CA ILE A 1063 -62.38 14.02 0.59
C ILE A 1063 -61.22 13.09 0.21
N ASN A 1064 -60.31 12.81 1.16
CA ASN A 1064 -59.17 11.89 1.01
C ASN A 1064 -58.11 12.30 -0.04
N ARG A 1065 -57.01 12.94 0.40
CA ARG A 1065 -55.74 12.88 -0.31
C ARG A 1065 -55.08 11.51 -0.05
N THR A 1066 -55.51 10.46 -0.74
CA THR A 1066 -54.91 9.11 -0.63
C THR A 1066 -53.77 8.84 -1.62
N ALA A 1067 -53.08 9.88 -2.09
CA ALA A 1067 -51.89 9.75 -2.92
C ALA A 1067 -50.68 10.45 -2.26
N GLY A 1068 -49.98 9.73 -1.40
CA GLY A 1068 -48.52 9.84 -1.26
C GLY A 1068 -47.91 10.96 -0.41
N ARG A 1069 -48.68 11.79 0.31
CA ARG A 1069 -48.11 12.75 1.28
C ARG A 1069 -48.99 12.89 2.53
N ASP A 1070 -48.91 11.90 3.41
CA ASP A 1070 -49.45 11.98 4.75
C ASP A 1070 -48.49 12.72 5.69
N ARG A 1071 -48.85 13.94 6.07
CA ARG A 1071 -48.48 14.50 7.37
C ARG A 1071 -49.70 15.15 8.00
N LEU A 1072 -50.02 14.69 9.21
CA LEU A 1072 -50.92 15.35 10.14
C LEU A 1072 -50.45 16.80 10.36
N PHE A 1073 -51.38 17.75 10.22
CA PHE A 1073 -51.39 19.05 10.89
C PHE A 1073 -50.12 19.91 10.82
N GLN A 1074 -49.55 20.08 9.63
CA GLN A 1074 -48.55 21.12 9.39
C GLN A 1074 -48.81 21.85 8.08
N LEU A 1075 -48.82 23.18 8.14
CA LEU A 1075 -48.53 24.04 6.98
C LEU A 1075 -47.25 23.49 6.33
N ASP A 1076 -47.33 23.00 5.10
CA ASP A 1076 -46.20 22.42 4.39
C ASP A 1076 -45.05 23.44 4.34
N PRO A 1077 -43.91 23.20 5.01
CA PRO A 1077 -42.77 24.11 4.97
C PRO A 1077 -42.09 24.14 3.58
N LEU A 1078 -42.48 23.26 2.66
CA LEU A 1078 -42.08 23.26 1.25
C LEU A 1078 -43.00 24.10 0.36
N GLU A 1079 -44.17 24.54 0.84
CA GLU A 1079 -44.90 25.65 0.23
C GLU A 1079 -44.22 26.96 0.65
N ARG A 1080 -42.99 27.19 0.17
CA ARG A 1080 -42.35 28.50 0.23
C ARG A 1080 -43.13 29.45 -0.66
N VAL A 1081 -44.16 30.03 -0.09
CA VAL A 1081 -44.78 31.21 -0.67
C VAL A 1081 -43.80 32.36 -0.58
N TYR A 1082 -43.74 33.17 -1.64
CA TYR A 1082 -43.07 34.47 -1.67
C TYR A 1082 -43.05 35.12 -0.28
N PRO A 1083 -41.89 35.27 0.37
CA PRO A 1083 -41.78 36.14 1.53
C PRO A 1083 -42.12 37.55 1.06
N LEU A 1084 -43.27 38.07 1.47
CA LEU A 1084 -43.59 39.48 1.31
C LEU A 1084 -42.60 40.25 2.18
N PHE A 1085 -41.61 40.87 1.53
CA PHE A 1085 -40.56 41.62 2.20
C PHE A 1085 -41.17 42.64 3.17
N GLY A 1086 -40.79 42.52 4.45
CA GLY A 1086 -41.25 43.41 5.52
C GLY A 1086 -42.46 42.92 6.32
N ASP A 1087 -43.13 41.82 5.93
CA ASP A 1087 -44.25 41.24 6.70
C ASP A 1087 -43.75 40.17 7.68
N SER A 1088 -43.99 40.40 8.97
CA SER A 1088 -43.64 39.48 10.07
C SER A 1088 -44.88 38.89 10.78
N SER A 1089 -46.01 38.82 10.07
CA SER A 1089 -47.28 38.37 10.63
C SER A 1089 -47.24 36.88 10.99
N THR A 1090 -47.92 36.52 12.07
CA THR A 1090 -47.90 35.15 12.60
C THR A 1090 -49.17 34.42 12.19
N ARG A 1091 -49.04 33.25 11.56
CA ARG A 1091 -50.18 32.50 11.00
C ARG A 1091 -50.51 31.28 11.85
N PHE A 1092 -51.80 30.96 11.96
CA PHE A 1092 -52.30 29.80 12.69
C PHE A 1092 -53.43 29.13 11.93
N GLU A 1093 -53.64 27.84 12.13
CA GLU A 1093 -54.81 27.12 11.60
C GLU A 1093 -55.71 26.70 12.77
N ALA A 1094 -56.88 27.31 12.88
CA ALA A 1094 -57.79 27.08 14.00
C ALA A 1094 -58.67 25.83 13.81
N ALA A 1095 -58.83 25.38 12.56
CA ALA A 1095 -59.60 24.19 12.21
C ALA A 1095 -58.86 23.33 11.16
N PRO A 1096 -57.75 22.68 11.55
CA PRO A 1096 -56.96 21.91 10.60
C PRO A 1096 -57.70 20.60 10.27
N SER A 1097 -58.10 20.42 9.02
CA SER A 1097 -58.85 19.24 8.58
C SER A 1097 -58.69 18.96 7.09
N ASN A 1098 -58.54 17.69 6.76
CA ASN A 1098 -58.60 17.15 5.39
C ASN A 1098 -60.03 16.70 5.02
N SER A 1099 -60.99 16.85 5.92
CA SER A 1099 -62.39 16.48 5.75
C SER A 1099 -63.25 17.71 5.49
N LYS A 1100 -64.45 17.50 4.95
CA LYS A 1100 -65.43 18.58 4.74
C LYS A 1100 -65.91 19.24 6.04
N VAL A 1101 -65.80 18.56 7.18
CA VAL A 1101 -66.21 19.03 8.51
C VAL A 1101 -65.03 18.90 9.48
N TYR A 1102 -64.87 19.88 10.36
CA TYR A 1102 -64.00 19.83 11.54
C TYR A 1102 -64.79 20.30 12.75
N ALA A 1103 -64.76 19.56 13.86
CA ALA A 1103 -65.32 19.99 15.13
C ALA A 1103 -64.33 19.70 16.27
N ARG A 1104 -64.09 20.70 17.12
CA ARG A 1104 -63.32 20.58 18.35
C ARG A 1104 -64.07 21.21 19.51
N ILE A 1105 -64.10 20.51 20.64
CA ILE A 1105 -64.59 21.03 21.91
C ILE A 1105 -63.42 21.07 22.89
N ASP A 1106 -63.15 22.25 23.45
CA ASP A 1106 -62.11 22.46 24.46
C ASP A 1106 -62.77 22.72 25.83
N HIS A 1107 -62.39 21.98 26.88
CA HIS A 1107 -62.83 22.18 28.26
C HIS A 1107 -61.65 22.33 29.21
N ARG A 1108 -61.37 23.56 29.69
CA ARG A 1108 -60.24 23.87 30.59
C ARG A 1108 -58.89 23.33 30.09
N ARG A 1109 -58.54 22.10 30.50
CA ARG A 1109 -57.26 21.40 30.26
C ARG A 1109 -57.37 20.24 29.24
N LEU A 1110 -58.57 19.94 28.75
CA LEU A 1110 -58.85 18.80 27.86
C LEU A 1110 -59.43 19.29 26.53
N CYS A 1111 -59.06 18.64 25.42
CA CYS A 1111 -59.70 18.85 24.12
C CYS A 1111 -60.16 17.52 23.53
N ALA A 1112 -61.30 17.54 22.84
CA ALA A 1112 -61.82 16.42 22.05
C ALA A 1112 -62.04 16.89 20.61
N GLN A 1113 -61.52 16.13 19.64
CA GLN A 1113 -61.58 16.44 18.22
C GLN A 1113 -62.29 15.32 17.47
N ALA A 1114 -63.15 15.68 16.52
CA ALA A 1114 -63.86 14.72 15.66
C ALA A 1114 -63.69 15.09 14.18
N TYR A 1115 -63.31 14.09 13.38
CA TYR A 1115 -63.24 14.15 11.92
C TYR A 1115 -63.79 12.84 11.33
N ARG A 1116 -64.39 12.89 10.13
CA ARG A 1116 -65.06 11.74 9.51
C ARG A 1116 -64.05 10.93 8.69
N GLY A 1117 -63.40 9.94 9.30
CA GLY A 1117 -62.66 8.88 8.59
C GLY A 1117 -63.58 7.73 8.22
N GLN A 1118 -63.72 7.41 6.93
CA GLN A 1118 -64.42 6.19 6.51
C GLN A 1118 -63.47 5.00 6.62
N GLY A 1119 -63.95 3.92 7.25
CA GLY A 1119 -63.22 2.67 7.46
C GLY A 1119 -62.84 1.97 6.16
N ALA A 1120 -61.72 1.26 6.23
CA ALA A 1120 -61.16 0.43 5.17
C ALA A 1120 -62.12 -0.73 4.81
N HIS A 1121 -62.36 -0.88 3.52
CA HIS A 1121 -62.61 -2.16 2.87
C HIS A 1121 -61.46 -2.41 1.89
#